data_AF-A0A7G8YRM0-F1
#
_entry.id   AF-A0A7G8YRM0-F1
#
_cell.length_a   1.000
_cell.length_b   1.000
_cell.length_c   1.000
_cell.angle_alpha   90.00
_cell.angle_beta   90.00
_cell.angle_gamma   90.00
#
_symmetry.space_group_name_H-M   'P 1'
#
loop_
_entity.id
_entity.type
_entity.pdbx_description
1 polymer ?
#
loop_
_entity_poly.entity_id
_entity_poly.type
_entity_poly.pdbx_seq_one_letter_code
_entity_poly.pdbx_strand_id
1 'polypeptide(L)'
;MSEIIKKNLKNRKVDTPIAPAFPLDRCLPTIPKQLSRSIKLQRRDEVEFGEQQRKVVQARGDAYSGVPCCKTLHITLVFDGTNNNDEADSASNPSSCSNMARLYHASIGADDIARENGYFRYYSPGVGTVFPDIKEMVPSNWGLIAASGGENRINWGLTQMLDALKDAIPTQDPLSEKETQALVENMATCWYGNVTTLGLLENGEKKREAAMRPYIDDLEKVLQQRRDTGEKPHILAMRLYVYGFSRGAAQARTFANWLQTLTRCQGSDGAVEYRFAGLPISIEFLGICDTVAAVGIADSFPFTAGHMDWADGTMRLPDEESATCMDTSIPEDCHFLKRCVHLVSAHEQRASFPLDSIRRRPKNASGQRDTTQPSSYRSGTVEYLYPGVHSDVGGGYAPGDQGKALAGTEHLLSQIPLQHLYAEAFKAGAPLQVPEFAWREGMHEEWRKMSKDTFAEFNVSDQLIKRFNAWQADAAQHTGTLEDMIEWQQALITGWRIDRYAGGVERQPFYQNAPPDMPKAEVEAWKAIQARNDAETEAAAKGKPVPTYTEAQEKEYQRHVQIVGGEEKANGMRREKVFDPPLDHRQLKGAADEFRHDYKQEWGLLPDSMEIGGVLDLLLGGTVFLVNEEDEAKEYAYLHDKGTELYRELFSAPNTPKSGKEDLVALFDEQIHDSRAWFMNTSWLGPREPFTDYFRIRLVHFDNESNKELSLLATAGRVVGVGLALASVGLSIKKKDPRMLLGLFLPSLARPVLAGKVGVPGSPQVSAFDPLTGLALPMLSNLDGLRAFTQSPGDVVALVAAMPPPPPLNASTATTPELQKILVAHQALEAAQAAQDKEDARLAGLLASANDQGQPAGWQDLLAEQVGNLKSSGKQV
;
A
#
# COMPACT_ATOMS: atom_id res chain seq x y z
N MET A 1 -19.00 -44.91 -0.98
CA MET A 1 -18.45 -43.68 -0.37
C MET A 1 -19.47 -42.59 -0.65
N SER A 2 -20.28 -42.23 0.36
CA SER A 2 -21.61 -41.64 0.20
C SER A 2 -21.58 -40.18 -0.27
N GLU A 3 -22.64 -39.74 -0.96
CA GLU A 3 -22.84 -38.35 -1.44
C GLU A 3 -22.68 -37.28 -0.36
N ILE A 4 -22.73 -37.66 0.92
CA ILE A 4 -22.48 -36.80 2.09
C ILE A 4 -21.01 -36.34 2.14
N ILE A 5 -20.05 -37.19 1.74
CA ILE A 5 -18.63 -36.81 1.65
C ILE A 5 -18.41 -35.88 0.44
N LYS A 6 -19.13 -36.09 -0.67
CA LYS A 6 -19.08 -35.19 -1.84
C LYS A 6 -19.74 -33.83 -1.57
N LYS A 7 -20.76 -33.75 -0.71
CA LYS A 7 -21.38 -32.49 -0.27
C LYS A 7 -20.47 -31.71 0.68
N ASN A 8 -19.73 -32.39 1.56
CA ASN A 8 -18.76 -31.75 2.46
C ASN A 8 -17.48 -31.23 1.77
N LEU A 9 -17.17 -31.70 0.55
CA LEU A 9 -16.08 -31.16 -0.28
C LEU A 9 -16.49 -29.90 -1.07
N LYS A 10 -17.79 -29.65 -1.30
CA LYS A 10 -18.27 -28.51 -2.11
C LYS A 10 -18.33 -27.17 -1.37
N ASN A 11 -18.19 -27.17 -0.04
CA ASN A 11 -18.32 -25.96 0.80
C ASN A 11 -17.06 -25.66 1.66
N ARG A 12 -15.93 -26.35 1.46
CA ARG A 12 -14.72 -26.01 2.20
C ARG A 12 -14.09 -24.75 1.60
N LYS A 13 -14.08 -23.66 2.38
CA LYS A 13 -13.15 -22.55 2.19
C LYS A 13 -11.71 -23.12 2.19
N VAL A 14 -10.82 -22.51 1.41
CA VAL A 14 -9.44 -23.01 1.25
C VAL A 14 -8.63 -22.70 2.50
N ASP A 15 -7.99 -23.74 3.08
CA ASP A 15 -7.08 -23.59 4.22
C ASP A 15 -5.90 -22.69 3.82
N THR A 16 -5.51 -21.77 4.71
CA THR A 16 -4.38 -20.87 4.46
C THR A 16 -3.07 -21.55 4.82
N PRO A 17 -2.10 -21.63 3.90
CA PRO A 17 -0.75 -22.05 4.21
C PRO A 17 -0.10 -21.16 5.29
N ILE A 18 0.40 -21.78 6.36
CA ILE A 18 1.32 -21.13 7.28
C ILE A 18 2.71 -21.07 6.63
N ALA A 19 3.51 -20.06 6.99
CA ALA A 19 4.89 -19.99 6.58
C ALA A 19 5.61 -21.35 6.76
N PRO A 20 6.45 -21.77 5.80
CA PRO A 20 7.22 -22.99 5.94
C PRO A 20 8.21 -22.85 7.09
N ALA A 21 8.55 -23.98 7.73
CA ALA A 21 9.66 -24.03 8.67
C ALA A 21 10.94 -23.50 7.98
N PHE A 22 11.64 -22.59 8.64
CA PHE A 22 12.82 -21.97 8.08
C PHE A 22 14.02 -22.91 8.21
N PRO A 23 14.72 -23.23 7.11
CA PRO A 23 15.82 -24.18 7.11
C PRO A 23 17.03 -23.65 7.88
N LEU A 24 17.71 -24.53 8.61
CA LEU A 24 18.98 -24.20 9.28
C LEU A 24 20.08 -23.82 8.28
N ASP A 25 20.04 -24.34 7.05
CA ASP A 25 21.00 -23.96 6.01
C ASP A 25 20.61 -22.68 5.26
N ARG A 26 19.56 -21.97 5.74
CA ARG A 26 19.00 -20.75 5.12
C ARG A 26 18.45 -21.03 3.69
N CYS A 27 17.91 -20.01 3.03
CA CYS A 27 17.22 -20.18 1.73
C CYS A 27 18.04 -19.70 0.53
N LEU A 28 19.21 -19.08 0.74
CA LEU A 28 20.08 -18.65 -0.35
C LEU A 28 20.73 -19.84 -1.07
N PRO A 29 20.99 -19.76 -2.39
CA PRO A 29 21.67 -20.81 -3.14
C PRO A 29 23.04 -21.12 -2.53
N THR A 30 23.34 -22.40 -2.36
CA THR A 30 24.59 -22.89 -1.75
C THR A 30 25.52 -23.59 -2.73
N ILE A 31 25.02 -23.98 -3.91
CA ILE A 31 25.81 -24.70 -4.91
C ILE A 31 25.66 -24.13 -6.33
N PRO A 32 26.73 -24.18 -7.15
CA PRO A 32 26.72 -23.64 -8.53
C PRO A 32 25.62 -24.19 -9.45
N LYS A 33 25.19 -25.44 -9.22
CA LYS A 33 24.13 -26.08 -9.98
C LYS A 33 22.78 -25.36 -9.83
N GLN A 34 22.51 -24.73 -8.69
CA GLN A 34 21.28 -23.97 -8.46
C GLN A 34 21.28 -22.70 -9.33
N LEU A 35 22.40 -21.97 -9.40
CA LEU A 35 22.56 -20.82 -10.29
C LEU A 35 22.42 -21.23 -11.77
N SER A 36 23.11 -22.29 -12.20
CA SER A 36 22.96 -22.79 -13.58
C SER A 36 21.53 -23.21 -13.93
N ARG A 37 20.70 -23.62 -12.96
CA ARG A 37 19.28 -23.92 -13.20
C ARG A 37 18.46 -22.64 -13.38
N SER A 38 18.70 -21.61 -12.57
CA SER A 38 18.03 -20.31 -12.72
C SER A 38 18.38 -19.66 -14.07
N ILE A 39 19.66 -19.68 -14.47
CA ILE A 39 20.12 -19.19 -15.79
C ILE A 39 19.41 -19.91 -16.95
N LYS A 40 19.14 -21.21 -16.82
CA LYS A 40 18.39 -21.96 -17.85
C LYS A 40 16.95 -21.49 -18.01
N LEU A 41 16.30 -21.05 -16.92
CA LEU A 41 14.95 -20.48 -16.99
C LEU A 41 14.98 -19.11 -17.68
N GLN A 42 15.97 -18.29 -17.38
CA GLN A 42 16.17 -16.98 -18.01
C GLN A 42 16.42 -17.11 -19.52
N ARG A 43 17.27 -18.06 -19.93
CA ARG A 43 17.63 -18.28 -21.34
C ARG A 43 16.64 -19.15 -22.13
N ARG A 44 15.46 -19.49 -21.59
CA ARG A 44 14.53 -20.41 -22.29
C ARG A 44 14.11 -19.89 -23.67
N ASP A 45 13.84 -18.59 -23.77
CA ASP A 45 13.35 -17.94 -24.98
C ASP A 45 14.46 -17.92 -26.06
N GLU A 46 15.70 -17.62 -25.66
CA GLU A 46 16.88 -17.65 -26.54
C GLU A 46 17.20 -19.07 -27.04
N VAL A 47 17.06 -20.07 -26.17
CA VAL A 47 17.27 -21.49 -26.53
C VAL A 47 16.24 -21.94 -27.56
N GLU A 48 14.95 -21.67 -27.32
CA GLU A 48 13.88 -22.04 -28.26
C GLU A 48 14.04 -21.32 -29.59
N PHE A 49 14.29 -20.01 -29.58
CA PHE A 49 14.57 -19.25 -30.80
C PHE A 49 15.76 -19.85 -31.57
N GLY A 50 16.82 -20.22 -30.86
CA GLY A 50 17.98 -20.92 -31.42
C GLY A 50 17.63 -22.25 -32.08
N GLU A 51 16.77 -23.05 -31.46
CA GLU A 51 16.29 -24.32 -32.01
C GLU A 51 15.45 -24.12 -33.28
N GLN A 52 14.59 -23.11 -33.30
CA GLN A 52 13.76 -22.80 -34.46
C GLN A 52 14.59 -22.32 -35.65
N GLN A 53 15.55 -21.41 -35.42
CA GLN A 53 16.46 -20.97 -36.47
C GLN A 53 17.26 -22.15 -37.05
N ARG A 54 17.72 -23.08 -36.21
CA ARG A 54 18.38 -24.32 -36.68
C ARG A 54 17.47 -25.16 -37.57
N LYS A 55 16.20 -25.35 -37.20
CA LYS A 55 15.22 -26.08 -38.03
C LYS A 55 15.02 -25.41 -39.38
N VAL A 56 14.90 -24.08 -39.42
CA VAL A 56 14.72 -23.30 -40.67
C VAL A 56 15.95 -23.41 -41.58
N VAL A 57 17.16 -23.28 -41.02
CA VAL A 57 18.41 -23.39 -41.78
C VAL A 57 18.61 -24.82 -42.31
N GLN A 58 18.33 -25.83 -41.47
CA GLN A 58 18.41 -27.23 -41.87
C GLN A 58 17.41 -27.57 -43.00
N ALA A 59 16.20 -27.02 -42.96
CA ALA A 59 15.21 -27.17 -44.03
C ALA A 59 15.65 -26.53 -45.36
N ARG A 60 16.56 -25.56 -45.33
CA ARG A 60 17.17 -24.93 -46.52
C ARG A 60 18.41 -25.67 -47.04
N GLY A 61 18.84 -26.75 -46.38
CA GLY A 61 20.00 -27.54 -46.76
C GLY A 61 21.35 -27.00 -46.27
N ASP A 62 21.33 -25.95 -45.45
CA ASP A 62 22.52 -25.33 -44.88
C ASP A 62 22.85 -25.92 -43.50
N ALA A 63 24.14 -25.97 -43.16
CA ALA A 63 24.62 -26.40 -41.84
C ALA A 63 25.15 -25.19 -41.05
N TYR A 64 24.27 -24.48 -40.33
CA TYR A 64 24.70 -23.45 -39.37
C TYR A 64 24.55 -23.96 -37.93
N SER A 65 25.66 -23.98 -37.19
CA SER A 65 25.75 -24.46 -35.80
C SER A 65 25.99 -23.34 -34.78
N GLY A 66 26.02 -22.07 -35.20
CA GLY A 66 26.20 -20.94 -34.29
C GLY A 66 24.96 -20.64 -33.46
N VAL A 67 25.15 -20.05 -32.27
CA VAL A 67 24.06 -19.53 -31.45
C VAL A 67 23.57 -18.21 -32.07
N PRO A 68 22.28 -18.06 -32.44
CA PRO A 68 21.78 -16.80 -32.96
C PRO A 68 21.97 -15.67 -31.95
N CYS A 69 22.42 -14.51 -32.42
CA CYS A 69 22.56 -13.32 -31.58
C CYS A 69 21.16 -12.76 -31.28
N CYS A 70 20.65 -13.07 -30.08
CA CYS A 70 19.34 -12.70 -29.59
C CYS A 70 19.42 -12.43 -28.09
N LYS A 71 18.45 -11.69 -27.56
CA LYS A 71 18.31 -11.44 -26.13
C LYS A 71 16.84 -11.33 -25.73
N THR A 72 16.55 -11.77 -24.51
CA THR A 72 15.28 -11.54 -23.83
C THR A 72 15.45 -10.42 -22.82
N LEU A 73 14.47 -9.52 -22.72
CA LEU A 73 14.51 -8.46 -21.73
C LEU A 73 13.93 -8.99 -20.41
N HIS A 74 14.77 -9.06 -19.37
CA HIS A 74 14.40 -9.42 -18.01
C HIS A 74 14.32 -8.16 -17.18
N ILE A 75 13.12 -7.79 -16.75
CA ILE A 75 12.89 -6.50 -16.08
C ILE A 75 12.41 -6.76 -14.67
N THR A 76 13.19 -6.32 -13.68
CA THR A 76 12.79 -6.29 -12.28
C THR A 76 12.18 -4.93 -11.96
N LEU A 77 10.97 -4.92 -11.40
CA LEU A 77 10.28 -3.70 -10.99
C LEU A 77 9.87 -3.81 -9.52
N VAL A 78 10.30 -2.87 -8.70
CA VAL A 78 10.10 -2.90 -7.25
C VAL A 78 9.29 -1.68 -6.82
N PHE A 79 8.18 -1.91 -6.11
CA PHE A 79 7.35 -0.87 -5.50
C PHE A 79 7.44 -0.96 -3.97
N ASP A 80 8.13 0.00 -3.33
CA ASP A 80 8.33 -0.08 -1.89
C ASP A 80 7.10 0.37 -1.06
N GLY A 81 7.11 0.03 0.23
CA GLY A 81 6.04 0.31 1.17
C GLY A 81 5.92 1.78 1.56
N THR A 82 4.79 2.12 2.19
CA THR A 82 4.54 3.48 2.71
C THR A 82 5.71 3.96 3.57
N ASN A 83 6.19 5.18 3.36
CA ASN A 83 7.35 5.76 4.07
C ASN A 83 8.70 5.05 3.85
N ASN A 84 8.81 4.08 2.96
CA ASN A 84 10.10 3.43 2.65
C ASN A 84 10.77 4.14 1.46
N ASN A 85 12.03 4.49 1.63
CA ASN A 85 12.84 5.14 0.62
C ASN A 85 14.28 4.64 0.75
N ASP A 86 14.74 3.85 -0.21
CA ASP A 86 16.05 3.20 -0.16
C ASP A 86 17.22 4.18 0.01
N GLU A 87 17.20 5.35 -0.62
CA GLU A 87 18.27 6.34 -0.45
C GLU A 87 18.37 6.83 1.00
N ALA A 88 17.23 7.09 1.65
CA ALA A 88 17.22 7.47 3.06
C ALA A 88 17.49 6.29 4.01
N ASP A 89 16.88 5.12 3.74
CA ASP A 89 16.86 3.95 4.61
C ASP A 89 18.15 3.12 4.55
N SER A 90 18.86 3.10 3.42
CA SER A 90 20.19 2.48 3.30
C SER A 90 21.26 3.34 3.96
N ALA A 91 21.06 4.65 3.96
CA ALA A 91 21.98 5.63 4.50
C ALA A 91 21.71 5.98 5.97
N SER A 92 20.71 5.36 6.60
CA SER A 92 20.45 5.40 8.04
C SER A 92 21.39 4.47 8.80
N ASN A 93 21.65 4.76 10.08
CA ASN A 93 22.53 3.95 10.91
C ASN A 93 21.90 3.69 12.30
N PRO A 94 21.50 2.45 12.61
CA PRO A 94 21.55 1.27 11.73
C PRO A 94 20.56 1.38 10.55
N SER A 95 20.84 0.67 9.45
CA SER A 95 20.01 0.71 8.24
C SER A 95 18.60 0.16 8.49
N SER A 96 17.61 0.83 7.88
CA SER A 96 16.18 0.52 7.95
C SER A 96 15.61 0.04 6.60
N CYS A 97 16.45 -0.45 5.67
CA CYS A 97 15.99 -0.91 4.35
C CYS A 97 14.89 -1.97 4.46
N SER A 98 13.82 -1.78 3.68
CA SER A 98 12.75 -2.76 3.49
C SER A 98 13.26 -4.03 2.81
N ASN A 99 12.44 -5.08 2.81
CA ASN A 99 12.74 -6.28 2.03
C ASN A 99 12.69 -6.01 0.52
N MET A 100 11.93 -4.99 0.08
CA MET A 100 11.83 -4.60 -1.33
C MET A 100 13.15 -3.98 -1.81
N ALA A 101 13.71 -3.05 -1.03
CA ALA A 101 15.03 -2.47 -1.29
C ALA A 101 16.13 -3.54 -1.30
N ARG A 102 16.15 -4.46 -0.33
CA ARG A 102 17.12 -5.58 -0.29
C ARG A 102 17.02 -6.50 -1.50
N LEU A 103 15.80 -6.80 -1.97
CA LEU A 103 15.59 -7.55 -3.22
C LEU A 103 16.04 -6.76 -4.45
N TYR A 104 15.83 -5.43 -4.47
CA TYR A 104 16.34 -4.55 -5.51
C TYR A 104 17.88 -4.56 -5.56
N HIS A 105 18.55 -4.45 -4.41
CA HIS A 105 20.01 -4.55 -4.31
C HIS A 105 20.54 -5.87 -4.85
N ALA A 106 19.88 -6.97 -4.49
CA ALA A 106 20.20 -8.31 -4.98
C ALA A 106 19.75 -8.58 -6.42
N SER A 107 19.02 -7.68 -7.08
CA SER A 107 18.59 -7.85 -8.46
C SER A 107 19.66 -7.40 -9.44
N ILE A 108 19.82 -8.15 -10.53
CA ILE A 108 20.75 -7.89 -11.62
C ILE A 108 20.20 -6.75 -12.50
N GLY A 109 21.10 -5.98 -13.12
CA GLY A 109 20.77 -4.85 -13.99
C GLY A 109 21.30 -3.50 -13.50
N ALA A 110 22.16 -3.52 -12.47
CA ALA A 110 22.87 -2.34 -11.98
C ALA A 110 24.01 -1.90 -12.91
N ASP A 111 24.71 -2.89 -13.48
CA ASP A 111 25.90 -2.70 -14.30
C ASP A 111 25.55 -2.65 -15.79
N ASP A 112 26.30 -1.83 -16.54
CA ASP A 112 26.09 -1.64 -17.98
C ASP A 112 26.18 -2.95 -18.76
N ILE A 113 27.07 -3.87 -18.35
CA ILE A 113 27.24 -5.16 -19.00
C ILE A 113 25.97 -6.02 -18.86
N ALA A 114 25.38 -6.09 -17.67
CA ALA A 114 24.11 -6.79 -17.47
C ALA A 114 22.98 -6.14 -18.28
N ARG A 115 22.90 -4.81 -18.34
CA ARG A 115 21.89 -4.09 -19.15
C ARG A 115 22.04 -4.36 -20.64
N GLU A 116 23.25 -4.35 -21.17
CA GLU A 116 23.55 -4.72 -22.56
C GLU A 116 23.06 -6.13 -22.89
N ASN A 117 23.16 -7.04 -21.92
CA ASN A 117 22.69 -8.44 -21.97
C ASN A 117 21.18 -8.61 -21.68
N GLY A 118 20.43 -7.51 -21.54
CA GLY A 118 18.97 -7.52 -21.42
C GLY A 118 18.43 -7.61 -19.99
N TYR A 119 19.24 -7.36 -18.95
CA TYR A 119 18.79 -7.35 -17.56
C TYR A 119 18.62 -5.94 -17.03
N PHE A 120 17.42 -5.59 -16.59
CA PHE A 120 17.07 -4.26 -16.09
C PHE A 120 16.46 -4.36 -14.69
N ARG A 121 16.66 -3.32 -13.89
CA ARG A 121 16.02 -3.19 -12.57
C ARG A 121 15.59 -1.74 -12.33
N TYR A 122 14.42 -1.58 -11.73
CA TYR A 122 13.80 -0.30 -11.43
C TYR A 122 13.22 -0.31 -10.02
N TYR A 123 13.43 0.77 -9.27
CA TYR A 123 12.94 0.94 -7.90
C TYR A 123 12.04 2.17 -7.82
N SER A 124 10.81 1.97 -7.35
CA SER A 124 9.86 3.02 -7.03
C SER A 124 9.83 3.20 -5.51
N PRO A 125 10.20 4.39 -4.98
CA PRO A 125 10.12 4.65 -3.56
C PRO A 125 8.66 4.69 -3.08
N GLY A 126 8.47 4.43 -1.80
CA GLY A 126 7.18 4.43 -1.14
C GLY A 126 6.41 5.74 -1.24
N VAL A 127 5.08 5.66 -1.19
CA VAL A 127 4.23 6.86 -1.05
C VAL A 127 4.54 7.62 0.23
N GLY A 128 4.48 8.95 0.15
CA GLY A 128 4.84 9.87 1.24
C GLY A 128 6.33 10.22 1.31
N THR A 129 7.14 9.67 0.40
CA THR A 129 8.57 9.95 0.28
C THR A 129 8.87 10.62 -1.06
N VAL A 130 9.99 11.34 -1.12
CA VAL A 130 10.42 12.06 -2.32
C VAL A 130 10.57 11.11 -3.52
N PHE A 131 10.06 11.53 -4.67
CA PHE A 131 10.22 10.85 -5.95
C PHE A 131 10.30 11.85 -7.12
N PRO A 132 11.51 12.27 -7.54
CA PRO A 132 11.70 13.31 -8.56
C PRO A 132 11.13 12.97 -9.94
N ASP A 133 11.19 11.70 -10.35
CA ASP A 133 10.67 11.22 -11.65
C ASP A 133 9.16 11.49 -11.85
N ILE A 134 8.43 11.72 -10.76
CA ILE A 134 7.00 12.08 -10.76
C ILE A 134 6.72 13.46 -10.15
N LYS A 135 7.76 14.29 -9.99
CA LYS A 135 7.74 15.64 -9.41
C LYS A 135 7.24 15.71 -7.96
N GLU A 136 7.39 14.63 -7.19
CA GLU A 136 7.16 14.64 -5.75
C GLU A 136 8.48 15.04 -5.05
N MET A 137 8.71 16.35 -4.90
CA MET A 137 10.04 16.87 -4.50
C MET A 137 10.25 16.98 -2.99
N VAL A 138 9.19 16.86 -2.19
CA VAL A 138 9.23 16.91 -0.73
C VAL A 138 8.41 15.77 -0.16
N PRO A 139 8.79 15.21 1.00
CA PRO A 139 8.01 14.17 1.64
C PRO A 139 6.70 14.78 2.16
N SER A 140 5.65 13.97 2.22
CA SER A 140 4.33 14.47 2.54
C SER A 140 3.61 13.54 3.50
N ASN A 141 3.15 14.10 4.62
CA ASN A 141 2.20 13.42 5.50
C ASN A 141 0.91 13.04 4.75
N TRP A 142 0.52 13.78 3.70
CA TRP A 142 -0.58 13.40 2.83
C TRP A 142 -0.24 12.21 1.93
N GLY A 143 1.01 12.04 1.50
CA GLY A 143 1.45 10.82 0.82
C GLY A 143 1.53 9.61 1.76
N LEU A 144 1.79 9.82 3.05
CA LEU A 144 1.76 8.76 4.07
C LEU A 144 0.33 8.34 4.44
N ILE A 145 -0.58 9.32 4.47
CA ILE A 145 -1.96 9.16 4.88
C ILE A 145 -2.80 8.83 3.64
N ALA A 146 -3.00 9.74 2.70
CA ALA A 146 -3.85 9.54 1.53
C ALA A 146 -3.22 8.76 0.37
N ALA A 147 -1.92 8.41 0.46
CA ALA A 147 -1.18 7.77 -0.63
C ALA A 147 -1.29 8.51 -1.97
N SER A 148 -1.39 9.84 -1.87
CA SER A 148 -1.20 10.74 -3.00
C SER A 148 0.11 10.38 -3.70
N GLY A 149 0.06 10.22 -5.01
CA GLY A 149 1.20 9.74 -5.81
C GLY A 149 1.24 8.23 -6.05
N GLY A 150 0.28 7.45 -5.53
CA GLY A 150 0.16 6.01 -5.81
C GLY A 150 -0.08 5.70 -7.28
N GLU A 151 -1.07 6.34 -7.92
CA GLU A 151 -1.30 6.22 -9.38
C GLU A 151 -0.05 6.61 -10.18
N ASN A 152 0.62 7.71 -9.81
CA ASN A 152 1.80 8.18 -10.52
C ASN A 152 2.97 7.19 -10.45
N ARG A 153 3.17 6.50 -9.32
CA ARG A 153 4.18 5.43 -9.19
C ARG A 153 3.85 4.25 -10.10
N ILE A 154 2.58 3.86 -10.20
CA ILE A 154 2.14 2.79 -11.11
C ILE A 154 2.37 3.19 -12.57
N ASN A 155 1.97 4.41 -12.94
CA ASN A 155 2.17 4.98 -14.27
C ASN A 155 3.67 5.07 -14.61
N TRP A 156 4.51 5.49 -13.67
CA TRP A 156 5.97 5.45 -13.82
C TRP A 156 6.47 4.02 -14.07
N GLY A 157 5.91 3.02 -13.38
CA GLY A 157 6.23 1.61 -13.65
C GLY A 157 5.91 1.19 -15.09
N LEU A 158 4.82 1.69 -15.68
CA LEU A 158 4.47 1.47 -17.08
C LEU A 158 5.46 2.14 -18.03
N THR A 159 5.94 3.35 -17.73
CA THR A 159 6.95 4.02 -18.56
C THR A 159 8.29 3.27 -18.56
N GLN A 160 8.63 2.56 -17.48
CA GLN A 160 9.87 1.76 -17.44
C GLN A 160 9.86 0.60 -18.46
N MET A 161 8.69 0.18 -18.96
CA MET A 161 8.61 -0.79 -20.06
C MET A 161 9.11 -0.20 -21.38
N LEU A 162 8.79 1.08 -21.63
CA LEU A 162 9.31 1.82 -22.77
C LEU A 162 10.80 2.08 -22.61
N ASP A 163 11.24 2.49 -21.42
CA ASP A 163 12.65 2.76 -21.13
C ASP A 163 13.54 1.55 -21.40
N ALA A 164 13.21 0.40 -20.80
CA ALA A 164 13.96 -0.84 -20.99
C ALA A 164 14.01 -1.28 -22.46
N LEU A 165 12.92 -1.10 -23.21
CA LEU A 165 12.88 -1.45 -24.63
C LEU A 165 13.71 -0.48 -25.49
N LYS A 166 13.65 0.83 -25.20
CA LYS A 166 14.49 1.83 -25.88
C LYS A 166 15.97 1.57 -25.61
N ASP A 167 16.38 1.38 -24.35
CA ASP A 167 17.77 1.09 -23.97
C ASP A 167 18.28 -0.22 -24.61
N ALA A 168 17.39 -1.21 -24.78
CA ALA A 168 17.74 -2.46 -25.45
C ALA A 168 18.00 -2.33 -26.96
N ILE A 169 17.52 -1.26 -27.61
CA ILE A 169 17.63 -1.00 -29.05
C ILE A 169 18.76 0.01 -29.31
N PRO A 170 19.89 -0.38 -29.95
CA PRO A 170 21.07 0.49 -30.10
C PRO A 170 20.85 1.83 -30.83
N THR A 171 19.77 1.97 -31.60
CA THR A 171 19.43 3.17 -32.37
C THR A 171 18.42 4.07 -31.64
N GLN A 172 18.10 3.78 -30.39
CA GLN A 172 17.15 4.52 -29.58
C GLN A 172 17.85 5.06 -28.33
N ASP A 173 17.46 6.25 -27.91
CA ASP A 173 17.87 6.79 -26.63
C ASP A 173 16.88 6.34 -25.54
N PRO A 174 17.34 5.99 -24.33
CA PRO A 174 16.48 5.75 -23.16
C PRO A 174 15.50 6.91 -22.91
N LEU A 175 14.47 6.68 -22.11
CA LEU A 175 13.55 7.78 -21.76
C LEU A 175 14.26 8.81 -20.89
N SER A 176 14.18 10.07 -21.28
CA SER A 176 14.65 11.16 -20.42
C SER A 176 13.68 11.39 -19.26
N GLU A 177 14.18 11.93 -18.15
CA GLU A 177 13.36 12.27 -16.98
C GLU A 177 12.15 13.15 -17.35
N LYS A 178 12.34 14.12 -18.25
CA LYS A 178 11.27 15.01 -18.72
C LYS A 178 10.19 14.28 -19.51
N GLU A 179 10.58 13.32 -20.35
CA GLU A 179 9.62 12.49 -21.11
C GLU A 179 8.84 11.58 -20.16
N THR A 180 9.51 10.98 -19.18
CA THR A 180 8.89 10.17 -18.12
C THR A 180 7.88 11.00 -17.33
N GLN A 181 8.27 12.18 -16.84
CA GLN A 181 7.39 13.10 -16.13
C GLN A 181 6.15 13.47 -16.97
N ALA A 182 6.36 13.82 -18.24
CA ALA A 182 5.26 14.17 -19.14
C ALA A 182 4.31 13.00 -19.40
N LEU A 183 4.83 11.78 -19.59
CA LEU A 183 4.03 10.57 -19.74
C LEU A 183 3.19 10.29 -18.49
N VAL A 184 3.79 10.37 -17.31
CA VAL A 184 3.09 10.18 -16.03
C VAL A 184 1.96 11.20 -15.86
N GLU A 185 2.21 12.48 -16.13
CA GLU A 185 1.20 13.55 -16.08
C GLU A 185 0.05 13.32 -17.07
N ASN A 186 0.37 12.87 -18.29
CA ASN A 186 -0.64 12.57 -19.31
C ASN A 186 -1.51 11.34 -18.96
N MET A 187 -0.97 10.39 -18.20
CA MET A 187 -1.68 9.19 -17.75
C MET A 187 -2.52 9.40 -16.48
N ALA A 188 -2.14 10.36 -15.63
CA ALA A 188 -2.81 10.63 -14.35
C ALA A 188 -4.27 11.05 -14.53
N THR A 189 -5.15 10.67 -13.61
CA THR A 189 -6.61 10.96 -13.67
C THR A 189 -7.04 12.25 -12.96
N CYS A 190 -6.06 13.07 -12.52
CA CYS A 190 -6.21 14.45 -12.03
C CYS A 190 -7.38 14.72 -11.07
N TRP A 191 -7.41 14.07 -9.90
CA TRP A 191 -8.35 14.47 -8.83
C TRP A 191 -7.90 15.74 -8.07
N TYR A 192 -6.58 15.97 -7.95
CA TYR A 192 -6.01 17.03 -7.10
C TYR A 192 -6.00 18.44 -7.73
N GLY A 193 -6.43 18.60 -8.99
CA GLY A 193 -6.16 19.81 -9.79
C GLY A 193 -7.36 20.70 -10.15
N ASN A 194 -8.62 20.24 -10.01
CA ASN A 194 -9.78 20.99 -10.51
C ASN A 194 -10.93 21.03 -9.49
N VAL A 195 -10.87 21.99 -8.55
CA VAL A 195 -12.04 22.38 -7.76
C VAL A 195 -13.18 22.87 -8.69
N THR A 196 -12.83 23.42 -9.85
CA THR A 196 -13.77 23.93 -10.86
C THR A 196 -14.54 22.86 -11.64
N THR A 197 -14.11 21.59 -11.62
CA THR A 197 -14.81 20.50 -12.35
C THR A 197 -15.28 19.36 -11.45
N LEU A 198 -15.36 19.55 -10.13
CA LEU A 198 -15.97 18.64 -9.12
C LEU A 198 -17.00 17.68 -9.77
N GLY A 199 -16.54 16.49 -10.23
CA GLY A 199 -17.37 15.50 -10.91
C GLY A 199 -16.97 15.05 -12.34
N LEU A 200 -15.92 15.57 -12.99
CA LEU A 200 -15.40 14.95 -14.22
C LEU A 200 -14.53 13.72 -13.87
N LEU A 201 -15.18 12.56 -13.73
CA LEU A 201 -14.50 11.27 -13.67
C LEU A 201 -13.73 11.03 -14.98
N GLU A 202 -12.41 11.19 -14.95
CA GLU A 202 -11.55 10.82 -16.07
C GLU A 202 -11.37 9.30 -16.13
N ASN A 203 -11.38 8.75 -17.34
CA ASN A 203 -11.16 7.31 -17.52
C ASN A 203 -9.65 7.03 -17.63
N GLY A 204 -9.04 6.57 -16.54
CA GLY A 204 -7.60 6.30 -16.47
C GLY A 204 -7.11 5.27 -17.48
N GLU A 205 -7.89 4.25 -17.81
CA GLU A 205 -7.53 3.27 -18.85
C GLU A 205 -7.36 3.97 -20.21
N LYS A 206 -8.30 4.83 -20.59
CA LYS A 206 -8.21 5.60 -21.85
C LYS A 206 -7.05 6.59 -21.85
N LYS A 207 -6.74 7.24 -20.72
CA LYS A 207 -5.59 8.16 -20.62
C LYS A 207 -4.27 7.41 -20.77
N ARG A 208 -4.12 6.27 -20.07
CA ARG A 208 -2.95 5.39 -20.19
C ARG A 208 -2.76 4.87 -21.61
N GLU A 209 -3.82 4.36 -22.21
CA GLU A 209 -3.82 3.91 -23.61
C GLU A 209 -3.40 5.05 -24.56
N ALA A 210 -4.03 6.23 -24.45
CA ALA A 210 -3.73 7.36 -25.31
C ALA A 210 -2.30 7.89 -25.16
N ALA A 211 -1.75 7.88 -23.95
CA ALA A 211 -0.39 8.33 -23.68
C ALA A 211 0.68 7.32 -24.14
N MET A 212 0.45 6.02 -23.90
CA MET A 212 1.44 4.97 -24.15
C MET A 212 1.42 4.45 -25.59
N ARG A 213 0.24 4.35 -26.23
CA ARG A 213 0.09 3.71 -27.56
C ARG A 213 1.00 4.31 -28.64
N PRO A 214 1.17 5.64 -28.78
CA PRO A 214 2.07 6.20 -29.79
C PRO A 214 3.50 5.68 -29.69
N TYR A 215 4.03 5.58 -28.46
CA TYR A 215 5.38 5.06 -28.21
C TYR A 215 5.46 3.55 -28.49
N ILE A 216 4.43 2.80 -28.09
CA ILE A 216 4.35 1.35 -28.33
C ILE A 216 4.34 1.05 -29.84
N ASP A 217 3.53 1.76 -30.60
CA ASP A 217 3.38 1.55 -32.05
C ASP A 217 4.66 1.93 -32.82
N ASP A 218 5.34 3.00 -32.40
CA ASP A 218 6.61 3.40 -33.03
C ASP A 218 7.73 2.40 -32.73
N LEU A 219 7.81 1.90 -31.49
CA LEU A 219 8.76 0.84 -31.15
C LEU A 219 8.45 -0.48 -31.89
N GLU A 220 7.17 -0.79 -32.11
CA GLU A 220 6.78 -1.97 -32.91
C GLU A 220 7.26 -1.85 -34.36
N LYS A 221 7.12 -0.68 -34.98
CA LYS A 221 7.65 -0.43 -36.34
C LYS A 221 9.17 -0.57 -36.39
N VAL A 222 9.88 -0.04 -35.39
CA VAL A 222 11.34 -0.16 -35.29
C VAL A 222 11.75 -1.62 -35.16
N LEU A 223 11.09 -2.38 -34.28
CA LEU A 223 11.36 -3.82 -34.12
C LEU A 223 11.05 -4.61 -35.37
N GLN A 224 9.95 -4.29 -36.07
CA GLN A 224 9.59 -4.92 -37.34
C GLN A 224 10.64 -4.65 -38.42
N GLN A 225 11.08 -3.39 -38.58
CA GLN A 225 12.14 -3.03 -39.50
C GLN A 225 13.43 -3.82 -39.21
N ARG A 226 13.83 -3.91 -37.94
CA ARG A 226 15.01 -4.69 -37.52
C ARG A 226 14.88 -6.17 -37.84
N ARG A 227 13.68 -6.75 -37.69
CA ARG A 227 13.40 -8.15 -38.08
C ARG A 227 13.55 -8.32 -39.59
N ASP A 228 12.98 -7.41 -40.38
CA ASP A 228 12.99 -7.48 -41.85
C ASP A 228 14.39 -7.28 -42.44
N THR A 229 15.22 -6.44 -41.81
CA THR A 229 16.62 -6.19 -42.20
C THR A 229 17.60 -7.22 -41.62
N GLY A 230 17.15 -8.11 -40.72
CA GLY A 230 17.99 -9.10 -40.06
C GLY A 230 19.01 -8.50 -39.07
N GLU A 231 18.71 -7.33 -38.51
CA GLU A 231 19.55 -6.65 -37.54
C GLU A 231 19.63 -7.42 -36.22
N LYS A 232 20.83 -7.41 -35.61
CA LYS A 232 21.16 -8.14 -34.38
C LYS A 232 21.49 -7.16 -33.25
N PRO A 233 21.31 -7.55 -31.96
CA PRO A 233 20.63 -8.76 -31.51
C PRO A 233 19.12 -8.72 -31.80
N HIS A 234 18.52 -9.90 -32.01
CA HIS A 234 17.06 -10.04 -32.04
C HIS A 234 16.50 -9.93 -30.62
N ILE A 235 15.57 -9.00 -30.39
CA ILE A 235 14.87 -8.85 -29.12
C ILE A 235 13.66 -9.76 -29.16
N LEU A 236 13.57 -10.70 -28.21
CA LEU A 236 12.61 -11.82 -28.28
C LEU A 236 11.33 -11.57 -27.50
N ALA A 237 11.44 -11.14 -26.24
CA ALA A 237 10.31 -11.01 -25.31
C ALA A 237 10.67 -10.09 -24.13
N MET A 238 9.65 -9.72 -23.34
CA MET A 238 9.77 -8.99 -22.08
C MET A 238 9.25 -9.85 -20.92
N ARG A 239 10.13 -10.22 -19.99
CA ARG A 239 9.83 -11.10 -18.85
C ARG A 239 9.99 -10.32 -17.55
N LEU A 240 8.88 -10.10 -16.85
CA LEU A 240 8.81 -9.20 -15.69
C LEU A 240 8.87 -9.96 -14.37
N TYR A 241 9.58 -9.36 -13.41
CA TYR A 241 9.68 -9.81 -12.02
C TYR A 241 9.31 -8.62 -11.14
N VAL A 242 8.08 -8.62 -10.63
CA VAL A 242 7.51 -7.48 -9.93
C VAL A 242 7.45 -7.77 -8.45
N TYR A 243 7.93 -6.84 -7.63
CA TYR A 243 7.90 -6.95 -6.18
C TYR A 243 7.17 -5.76 -5.56
N GLY A 244 6.47 -5.99 -4.45
CA GLY A 244 5.95 -4.86 -3.68
C GLY A 244 5.62 -5.17 -2.23
N PHE A 245 5.64 -4.13 -1.40
CA PHE A 245 5.27 -4.21 0.02
C PHE A 245 4.21 -3.15 0.35
N SER A 246 3.24 -3.46 1.21
CA SER A 246 2.25 -2.48 1.71
C SER A 246 1.41 -1.88 0.55
N ARG A 247 1.39 -0.57 0.43
CA ARG A 247 0.81 0.15 -0.72
C ARG A 247 1.60 -0.08 -2.01
N GLY A 248 2.90 -0.32 -1.94
CA GLY A 248 3.70 -0.79 -3.07
C GLY A 248 3.25 -2.16 -3.59
N ALA A 249 2.79 -3.07 -2.71
CA ALA A 249 2.16 -4.32 -3.15
C ALA A 249 0.81 -4.08 -3.84
N ALA A 250 0.04 -3.09 -3.40
CA ALA A 250 -1.19 -2.69 -4.08
C ALA A 250 -0.86 -2.10 -5.47
N GLN A 251 0.14 -1.21 -5.54
CA GLN A 251 0.66 -0.67 -6.81
C GLN A 251 1.13 -1.78 -7.75
N ALA A 252 1.85 -2.80 -7.26
CA ALA A 252 2.28 -3.93 -8.07
C ALA A 252 1.10 -4.73 -8.65
N ARG A 253 0.03 -4.93 -7.88
CA ARG A 253 -1.21 -5.60 -8.34
C ARG A 253 -1.96 -4.76 -9.36
N THR A 254 -2.07 -3.46 -9.13
CA THR A 254 -2.69 -2.52 -10.06
C THR A 254 -1.89 -2.39 -11.35
N PHE A 255 -0.56 -2.28 -11.26
CA PHE A 255 0.38 -2.33 -12.38
C PHE A 255 0.14 -3.58 -13.23
N ALA A 256 0.06 -4.76 -12.59
CA ALA A 256 -0.17 -6.01 -13.31
C ALA A 256 -1.50 -5.99 -14.08
N ASN A 257 -2.59 -5.48 -13.49
CA ASN A 257 -3.88 -5.36 -14.16
C ASN A 257 -3.84 -4.35 -15.31
N TRP A 258 -3.29 -3.16 -15.09
CA TRP A 258 -3.23 -2.12 -16.12
C TRP A 258 -2.33 -2.52 -17.28
N LEU A 259 -1.19 -3.17 -17.01
CA LEU A 259 -0.34 -3.72 -18.04
C LEU A 259 -1.03 -4.86 -18.81
N GLN A 260 -1.78 -5.73 -18.12
CA GLN A 260 -2.57 -6.77 -18.78
C GLN A 260 -3.56 -6.16 -19.77
N THR A 261 -4.27 -5.10 -19.37
CA THR A 261 -5.20 -4.39 -20.25
C THR A 261 -4.49 -3.75 -21.44
N LEU A 262 -3.37 -3.04 -21.20
CA LEU A 262 -2.61 -2.33 -22.24
C LEU A 262 -2.01 -3.25 -23.31
N THR A 263 -1.65 -4.47 -22.91
CA THR A 263 -0.89 -5.43 -23.75
C THR A 263 -1.75 -6.52 -24.35
N ARG A 264 -3.03 -6.61 -23.99
CA ARG A 264 -3.93 -7.66 -24.48
C ARG A 264 -4.17 -7.51 -25.99
N CYS A 265 -3.95 -8.60 -26.72
CA CYS A 265 -4.33 -8.74 -28.11
C CYS A 265 -5.33 -9.89 -28.26
N GLN A 266 -6.37 -9.69 -29.08
CA GLN A 266 -7.38 -10.71 -29.37
C GLN A 266 -7.36 -11.09 -30.86
N GLY A 267 -7.30 -12.39 -31.11
CA GLY A 267 -7.36 -12.99 -32.43
C GLY A 267 -8.74 -13.01 -33.05
N SER A 268 -8.76 -13.22 -34.37
CA SER A 268 -9.99 -13.44 -35.14
C SER A 268 -10.72 -14.74 -34.74
N ASP A 269 -10.02 -15.68 -34.13
CA ASP A 269 -10.53 -16.94 -33.58
C ASP A 269 -10.86 -16.88 -32.08
N GLY A 270 -10.68 -15.71 -31.45
CA GLY A 270 -10.87 -15.51 -30.01
C GLY A 270 -9.68 -15.96 -29.15
N ALA A 271 -8.55 -16.36 -29.74
CA ALA A 271 -7.32 -16.59 -28.99
C ALA A 271 -6.80 -15.28 -28.39
N VAL A 272 -6.23 -15.35 -27.18
CA VAL A 272 -5.67 -14.19 -26.46
C VAL A 272 -4.18 -14.37 -26.33
N GLU A 273 -3.44 -13.28 -26.57
CA GLU A 273 -2.03 -13.15 -26.27
C GLU A 273 -1.73 -11.78 -25.66
N TYR A 274 -0.54 -11.61 -25.10
CA TYR A 274 -0.11 -10.35 -24.49
C TYR A 274 1.16 -9.86 -25.18
N ARG A 275 1.10 -8.68 -25.79
CA ARG A 275 2.21 -8.07 -26.50
C ARG A 275 2.46 -6.62 -26.09
N PHE A 276 3.73 -6.27 -26.00
CA PHE A 276 4.20 -4.88 -25.86
C PHE A 276 5.11 -4.57 -27.05
N ALA A 277 4.72 -3.61 -27.89
CA ALA A 277 5.41 -3.26 -29.14
C ALA A 277 5.66 -4.50 -30.05
N GLY A 278 4.67 -5.39 -30.13
CA GLY A 278 4.76 -6.65 -30.88
C GLY A 278 5.56 -7.77 -30.19
N LEU A 279 6.25 -7.51 -29.07
CA LEU A 279 6.99 -8.52 -28.30
C LEU A 279 6.07 -9.24 -27.29
N PRO A 280 6.15 -10.57 -27.15
CA PRO A 280 5.49 -11.27 -26.06
C PRO A 280 5.91 -10.71 -24.70
N ILE A 281 4.94 -10.51 -23.81
CA ILE A 281 5.17 -9.99 -22.46
C ILE A 281 4.46 -10.83 -21.40
N SER A 282 5.15 -11.10 -20.29
CA SER A 282 4.60 -11.84 -19.15
C SER A 282 5.20 -11.40 -17.82
N ILE A 283 4.40 -11.49 -16.76
CA ILE A 283 4.87 -11.44 -15.37
C ILE A 283 5.22 -12.86 -14.94
N GLU A 284 6.51 -13.15 -14.91
CA GLU A 284 7.05 -14.45 -14.50
C GLU A 284 6.95 -14.65 -12.99
N PHE A 285 7.11 -13.57 -12.23
CA PHE A 285 6.97 -13.59 -10.77
C PHE A 285 6.39 -12.28 -10.26
N LEU A 286 5.35 -12.39 -9.43
CA LEU A 286 4.82 -11.31 -8.60
C LEU A 286 5.04 -11.67 -7.13
N GLY A 287 5.97 -10.99 -6.48
CA GLY A 287 6.32 -11.21 -5.07
C GLY A 287 5.83 -10.07 -4.20
N ILE A 288 4.81 -10.30 -3.38
CA ILE A 288 4.20 -9.23 -2.58
C ILE A 288 4.18 -9.53 -1.08
N CYS A 289 4.35 -8.48 -0.28
CA CYS A 289 4.27 -8.54 1.18
C CYS A 289 3.11 -7.67 1.67
N ASP A 290 2.22 -8.27 2.43
CA ASP A 290 1.18 -7.65 3.25
C ASP A 290 0.47 -6.47 2.56
N THR A 291 -0.21 -6.74 1.43
CA THR A 291 -0.87 -5.69 0.64
C THR A 291 -1.85 -4.88 1.45
N VAL A 292 -1.71 -3.55 1.37
CA VAL A 292 -2.63 -2.58 1.94
C VAL A 292 -3.03 -1.61 0.83
N ALA A 293 -4.29 -1.65 0.40
CA ALA A 293 -4.80 -0.78 -0.65
C ALA A 293 -5.50 0.50 -0.12
N ALA A 294 -5.49 0.68 1.19
CA ALA A 294 -6.42 1.60 1.84
C ALA A 294 -5.94 3.06 1.86
N VAL A 295 -6.89 3.99 1.71
CA VAL A 295 -6.67 5.42 1.98
C VAL A 295 -6.39 5.58 3.47
N GLY A 296 -5.26 6.13 3.85
CA GLY A 296 -4.98 6.37 5.28
C GLY A 296 -6.01 7.32 5.84
N ILE A 297 -6.89 6.77 6.65
CA ILE A 297 -7.66 7.52 7.63
C ILE A 297 -6.85 7.34 8.91
N ALA A 298 -6.55 8.42 9.63
CA ALA A 298 -5.89 8.30 10.91
C ALA A 298 -6.70 7.34 11.81
N ASP A 299 -6.02 6.46 12.59
CA ASP A 299 -6.57 5.49 13.57
C ASP A 299 -7.32 6.17 14.76
N SER A 300 -7.85 7.36 14.51
CA SER A 300 -8.44 8.30 15.45
C SER A 300 -9.97 8.35 15.36
N PHE A 301 -10.57 7.61 14.44
CA PHE A 301 -12.02 7.56 14.28
C PHE A 301 -12.44 6.12 13.97
N PRO A 302 -13.62 5.65 14.43
CA PRO A 302 -14.18 4.33 14.12
C PRO A 302 -14.70 4.24 12.67
N PHE A 303 -13.90 4.77 11.74
CA PHE A 303 -13.98 4.56 10.32
C PHE A 303 -12.89 3.56 9.96
N THR A 304 -13.24 2.58 9.14
CA THR A 304 -12.19 1.78 8.50
C THR A 304 -11.95 2.33 7.11
N ALA A 305 -10.67 2.47 6.80
CA ALA A 305 -10.25 2.85 5.47
C ALA A 305 -10.63 1.75 4.46
N GLY A 306 -11.24 2.17 3.35
CA GLY A 306 -11.40 1.37 2.14
C GLY A 306 -10.32 1.71 1.11
N HIS A 307 -10.43 1.12 -0.08
CA HIS A 307 -9.40 1.28 -1.12
C HIS A 307 -9.24 2.71 -1.63
N MET A 308 -8.05 3.03 -2.12
CA MET A 308 -7.84 4.15 -3.04
C MET A 308 -8.58 3.91 -4.37
N ASP A 309 -8.93 4.99 -5.05
CA ASP A 309 -9.61 4.98 -6.34
C ASP A 309 -8.95 4.06 -7.39
N TRP A 310 -7.63 4.08 -7.52
CA TRP A 310 -6.89 3.24 -8.46
C TRP A 310 -6.82 1.77 -8.04
N ALA A 311 -7.03 1.48 -6.75
CA ALA A 311 -6.99 0.13 -6.19
C ALA A 311 -8.35 -0.59 -6.28
N ASP A 312 -9.45 0.16 -6.34
CA ASP A 312 -10.79 -0.39 -6.51
C ASP A 312 -10.90 -1.20 -7.82
N GLY A 313 -11.24 -2.48 -7.67
CA GLY A 313 -11.32 -3.43 -8.79
C GLY A 313 -9.98 -3.91 -9.36
N THR A 314 -8.84 -3.44 -8.86
CA THR A 314 -7.50 -3.79 -9.37
C THR A 314 -6.63 -4.56 -8.36
N MET A 315 -7.12 -4.76 -7.14
CA MET A 315 -6.49 -5.69 -6.19
C MET A 315 -6.66 -7.15 -6.64
N ARG A 316 -7.73 -7.50 -7.35
CA ARG A 316 -7.86 -8.82 -7.96
C ARG A 316 -6.64 -9.12 -8.84
N LEU A 317 -5.95 -10.23 -8.63
CA LEU A 317 -4.86 -10.63 -9.52
C LEU A 317 -5.39 -10.90 -10.95
N PRO A 318 -4.59 -10.59 -12.00
CA PRO A 318 -4.96 -10.84 -13.39
C PRO A 318 -5.56 -12.24 -13.62
N ASP A 319 -6.75 -12.31 -14.19
CA ASP A 319 -7.34 -13.58 -14.64
C ASP A 319 -6.78 -13.97 -16.01
N GLU A 320 -6.68 -15.27 -16.24
CA GLU A 320 -6.46 -15.80 -17.58
C GLU A 320 -7.82 -15.85 -18.29
N GLU A 321 -7.95 -15.16 -19.43
CA GLU A 321 -9.25 -15.02 -20.11
C GLU A 321 -9.56 -16.13 -21.12
N SER A 322 -8.56 -16.89 -21.55
CA SER A 322 -8.74 -17.94 -22.56
C SER A 322 -7.92 -19.18 -22.25
N ALA A 323 -8.49 -20.36 -22.53
CA ALA A 323 -7.79 -21.64 -22.57
C ALA A 323 -7.10 -21.89 -23.92
N THR A 324 -7.44 -21.10 -24.95
CA THR A 324 -6.87 -21.12 -26.30
C THR A 324 -5.94 -19.93 -26.50
N CYS A 325 -4.73 -20.25 -26.93
CA CYS A 325 -3.60 -19.34 -27.04
C CYS A 325 -3.13 -19.33 -28.49
N MET A 326 -2.70 -18.17 -28.98
CA MET A 326 -2.05 -18.11 -30.28
C MET A 326 -0.72 -18.86 -30.23
N ASP A 327 -0.38 -19.52 -31.34
CA ASP A 327 0.95 -20.12 -31.50
C ASP A 327 1.99 -19.00 -31.51
N THR A 328 2.71 -18.82 -30.40
CA THR A 328 3.84 -17.89 -30.35
C THR A 328 5.10 -18.65 -30.78
N SER A 329 6.03 -17.97 -31.46
CA SER A 329 7.30 -18.59 -31.85
C SER A 329 8.23 -18.89 -30.66
N ILE A 330 7.77 -18.84 -29.41
CA ILE A 330 8.54 -19.13 -28.17
C ILE A 330 7.64 -19.84 -27.13
N PRO A 331 8.17 -20.49 -26.07
CA PRO A 331 7.39 -21.41 -25.24
C PRO A 331 6.39 -20.73 -24.28
N GLU A 332 5.17 -21.27 -24.20
CA GLU A 332 4.10 -21.00 -23.22
C GLU A 332 3.86 -19.50 -22.87
N ASP A 333 3.47 -18.69 -23.86
CA ASP A 333 3.08 -17.28 -23.67
C ASP A 333 1.60 -17.06 -23.33
N CYS A 334 0.86 -18.15 -23.08
CA CYS A 334 -0.59 -18.13 -22.92
C CYS A 334 -1.08 -17.53 -21.60
N HIS A 335 -0.16 -17.36 -20.65
CA HIS A 335 -0.46 -16.85 -19.32
C HIS A 335 0.25 -15.53 -19.07
N PHE A 336 -0.52 -14.51 -18.70
CA PHE A 336 0.05 -13.20 -18.37
C PHE A 336 0.81 -13.24 -17.05
N LEU A 337 0.23 -13.86 -16.01
CA LEU A 337 0.85 -13.99 -14.68
C LEU A 337 1.14 -15.45 -14.36
N LYS A 338 2.43 -15.81 -14.32
CA LYS A 338 2.87 -17.21 -14.13
C LYS A 338 2.88 -17.65 -12.67
N ARG A 339 3.46 -16.83 -11.78
CA ARG A 339 3.62 -17.13 -10.35
C ARG A 339 3.37 -15.90 -9.50
N CYS A 340 2.57 -16.05 -8.44
CA CYS A 340 2.43 -15.03 -7.40
C CYS A 340 2.66 -15.65 -6.01
N VAL A 341 3.43 -14.97 -5.17
CA VAL A 341 3.64 -15.32 -3.76
C VAL A 341 3.28 -14.10 -2.94
N HIS A 342 2.35 -14.27 -1.99
CA HIS A 342 1.96 -13.22 -1.08
C HIS A 342 2.24 -13.63 0.37
N LEU A 343 3.07 -12.86 1.07
CA LEU A 343 3.42 -13.09 2.47
C LEU A 343 2.63 -12.09 3.34
N VAL A 344 1.83 -12.55 4.30
CA VAL A 344 0.90 -11.70 5.07
C VAL A 344 1.14 -11.75 6.57
N SER A 345 0.95 -10.62 7.25
CA SER A 345 1.11 -10.48 8.69
C SER A 345 -0.08 -11.05 9.44
N ALA A 346 0.20 -11.86 10.46
CA ALA A 346 -0.80 -12.41 11.37
C ALA A 346 -1.21 -11.46 12.52
N HIS A 347 -0.34 -10.53 12.92
CA HIS A 347 -0.53 -9.74 14.15
C HIS A 347 -0.76 -8.25 13.92
N GLU A 348 -0.74 -7.76 12.68
CA GLU A 348 -1.18 -6.41 12.35
C GLU A 348 -2.69 -6.25 12.66
N GLN A 349 -3.07 -5.14 13.29
CA GLN A 349 -4.45 -4.90 13.75
C GLN A 349 -4.96 -3.48 13.45
N ARG A 350 -4.10 -2.55 12.99
CA ARG A 350 -4.49 -1.14 12.79
C ARG A 350 -5.60 -1.00 11.76
N ALA A 351 -6.60 -0.17 12.08
CA ALA A 351 -7.69 0.19 11.17
C ALA A 351 -7.20 0.83 9.86
N SER A 352 -6.08 1.55 9.90
CA SER A 352 -5.43 2.16 8.72
C SER A 352 -4.66 1.17 7.82
N PHE A 353 -4.46 -0.09 8.25
CA PHE A 353 -3.72 -1.12 7.50
C PHE A 353 -4.54 -2.41 7.26
N PRO A 354 -5.74 -2.32 6.65
CA PRO A 354 -6.49 -3.52 6.27
C PRO A 354 -5.73 -4.31 5.22
N LEU A 355 -5.82 -5.64 5.31
CA LEU A 355 -5.15 -6.56 4.39
C LEU A 355 -6.00 -6.76 3.13
N ASP A 356 -5.37 -6.72 1.96
CA ASP A 356 -5.95 -7.24 0.72
C ASP A 356 -5.38 -8.62 0.43
N SER A 357 -6.14 -9.68 0.68
CA SER A 357 -5.74 -11.03 0.30
C SER A 357 -5.78 -11.20 -1.23
N ILE A 358 -4.99 -12.14 -1.75
CA ILE A 358 -5.07 -12.57 -3.16
C ILE A 358 -6.17 -13.62 -3.40
N ARG A 359 -6.87 -14.06 -2.34
CA ARG A 359 -8.02 -14.98 -2.44
C ARG A 359 -9.23 -14.24 -3.03
N ARG A 360 -9.89 -14.88 -3.99
CA ARG A 360 -11.02 -14.28 -4.73
C ARG A 360 -11.97 -15.33 -5.28
N ARG A 361 -13.21 -14.96 -5.56
CA ARG A 361 -14.12 -15.82 -6.32
C ARG A 361 -13.66 -16.02 -7.76
N PRO A 362 -13.77 -17.22 -8.34
CA PRO A 362 -13.53 -17.41 -9.77
C PRO A 362 -14.56 -16.61 -10.58
N LYS A 363 -14.20 -16.25 -11.81
CA LYS A 363 -15.16 -15.72 -12.79
C LYS A 363 -15.78 -16.87 -13.58
N ASN A 364 -17.05 -16.73 -13.95
CA ASN A 364 -17.75 -17.63 -14.86
C ASN A 364 -17.44 -17.27 -16.32
N ALA A 365 -18.02 -18.01 -17.27
CA ALA A 365 -17.81 -17.79 -18.70
C ALA A 365 -18.31 -16.42 -19.23
N SER A 366 -19.17 -15.71 -18.48
CA SER A 366 -19.59 -14.34 -18.83
C SER A 366 -18.68 -13.27 -18.23
N GLY A 367 -17.55 -13.65 -17.62
CA GLY A 367 -16.61 -12.73 -16.97
C GLY A 367 -17.12 -12.18 -15.63
N GLN A 368 -18.26 -12.66 -15.14
CA GLN A 368 -18.84 -12.25 -13.86
C GLN A 368 -18.35 -13.15 -12.73
N ARG A 369 -18.30 -12.62 -11.51
CA ARG A 369 -17.96 -13.41 -10.32
C ARG A 369 -18.95 -14.55 -10.16
N ASP A 370 -18.44 -15.77 -10.03
CA ASP A 370 -19.28 -16.94 -9.80
C ASP A 370 -19.73 -17.00 -8.34
N THR A 371 -20.94 -16.52 -8.08
CA THR A 371 -21.53 -16.51 -6.74
C THR A 371 -21.85 -17.91 -6.21
N THR A 372 -21.81 -18.94 -7.06
CA THR A 372 -22.04 -20.34 -6.68
C THR A 372 -20.78 -21.04 -6.18
N GLN A 373 -19.60 -20.45 -6.40
CA GLN A 373 -18.32 -20.98 -5.95
C GLN A 373 -17.74 -20.16 -4.79
N PRO A 374 -17.04 -20.81 -3.84
CA PRO A 374 -16.37 -20.11 -2.75
C PRO A 374 -15.14 -19.32 -3.26
N SER A 375 -14.73 -18.34 -2.47
CA SER A 375 -13.45 -17.65 -2.67
C SER A 375 -12.28 -18.64 -2.57
N SER A 376 -11.34 -18.55 -3.51
CA SER A 376 -10.22 -19.47 -3.67
C SER A 376 -9.01 -18.76 -4.29
N TYR A 377 -7.84 -19.40 -4.28
CA TYR A 377 -6.64 -18.86 -4.91
C TYR A 377 -6.57 -19.23 -6.41
N ARG A 378 -6.06 -18.32 -7.23
CA ARG A 378 -5.82 -18.56 -8.66
C ARG A 378 -4.69 -19.61 -8.83
N SER A 379 -4.72 -20.38 -9.92
CA SER A 379 -3.58 -21.23 -10.29
C SER A 379 -2.26 -20.45 -10.34
N GLY A 380 -1.17 -21.09 -9.92
CA GLY A 380 0.15 -20.45 -9.83
C GLY A 380 0.31 -19.46 -8.68
N THR A 381 -0.67 -19.29 -7.79
CA THR A 381 -0.61 -18.30 -6.70
C THR A 381 -0.63 -18.97 -5.31
N VAL A 382 -0.01 -18.35 -4.30
CA VAL A 382 0.01 -18.86 -2.91
C VAL A 382 0.01 -17.75 -1.86
N GLU A 383 -0.91 -17.89 -0.89
CA GLU A 383 -1.09 -17.18 0.38
C GLU A 383 -0.20 -17.70 1.53
N TYR A 384 0.80 -17.01 2.10
CA TYR A 384 1.49 -17.49 3.32
C TYR A 384 1.31 -16.56 4.52
N LEU A 385 0.82 -17.09 5.64
CA LEU A 385 0.72 -16.35 6.91
C LEU A 385 2.04 -16.37 7.68
N TYR A 386 2.49 -15.20 8.14
CA TYR A 386 3.74 -14.94 8.87
C TYR A 386 3.50 -14.28 10.24
N PRO A 387 4.40 -14.50 11.22
CA PRO A 387 4.35 -13.79 12.49
C PRO A 387 4.77 -12.33 12.35
N GLY A 388 4.58 -11.56 13.41
CA GLY A 388 4.83 -10.11 13.44
C GLY A 388 3.72 -9.25 12.85
N VAL A 389 3.92 -7.94 12.97
CA VAL A 389 3.07 -6.87 12.39
C VAL A 389 3.50 -6.53 10.95
N HIS A 390 2.98 -5.47 10.35
CA HIS A 390 3.16 -5.13 8.94
C HIS A 390 4.62 -5.16 8.44
N SER A 391 5.50 -4.35 9.07
CA SER A 391 6.91 -4.24 8.66
C SER A 391 7.80 -5.37 9.22
N ASP A 392 7.29 -6.23 10.10
CA ASP A 392 7.95 -7.49 10.42
C ASP A 392 7.90 -8.48 9.25
N VAL A 393 6.97 -8.28 8.29
CA VAL A 393 6.88 -9.07 7.06
C VAL A 393 7.56 -8.35 5.89
N GLY A 394 7.28 -7.05 5.73
CA GLY A 394 7.82 -6.25 4.63
C GLY A 394 9.23 -5.71 4.82
N GLY A 395 9.77 -5.73 6.04
CA GLY A 395 10.97 -4.97 6.40
C GLY A 395 10.68 -3.48 6.59
N GLY A 396 11.66 -2.73 7.09
CA GLY A 396 11.53 -1.29 7.33
C GLY A 396 11.81 -0.85 8.77
N TYR A 397 11.86 -1.78 9.72
CA TYR A 397 12.32 -1.51 11.08
C TYR A 397 13.85 -1.56 11.16
N ALA A 398 14.43 -0.65 11.94
CA ALA A 398 15.85 -0.67 12.25
C ALA A 398 16.12 -1.59 13.46
N PRO A 399 17.28 -2.25 13.53
CA PRO A 399 17.70 -2.95 14.74
C PRO A 399 17.69 -2.01 15.96
N GLY A 400 17.01 -2.42 17.02
CA GLY A 400 16.86 -1.65 18.25
C GLY A 400 15.51 -0.94 18.37
N ASP A 401 14.78 -0.71 17.28
CA ASP A 401 13.44 -0.10 17.34
C ASP A 401 12.56 -0.88 18.32
N GLN A 402 11.91 -0.16 19.25
CA GLN A 402 11.07 -0.74 20.31
C GLN A 402 11.78 -1.82 21.17
N GLY A 403 13.11 -1.82 21.20
CA GLY A 403 13.94 -2.82 21.88
C GLY A 403 13.99 -4.18 21.18
N LYS A 404 13.65 -4.24 19.89
CA LYS A 404 13.63 -5.47 19.08
C LYS A 404 14.94 -5.61 18.31
N ALA A 405 15.36 -6.86 18.05
CA ALA A 405 16.55 -7.19 17.27
C ALA A 405 17.84 -6.43 17.69
N LEU A 406 18.04 -6.18 18.99
CA LEU A 406 19.17 -5.42 19.54
C LEU A 406 20.55 -5.92 19.12
N ALA A 407 20.66 -7.20 18.78
CA ALA A 407 21.91 -7.84 18.37
C ALA A 407 22.29 -7.55 16.91
N GLY A 408 21.40 -6.99 16.09
CA GLY A 408 21.69 -6.59 14.71
C GLY A 408 20.60 -6.99 13.71
N THR A 409 20.81 -6.59 12.45
CA THR A 409 19.90 -6.83 11.31
C THR A 409 19.55 -8.30 11.14
N GLU A 410 20.48 -9.22 11.41
CA GLU A 410 20.27 -10.67 11.31
C GLU A 410 19.31 -11.24 12.37
N HIS A 411 18.87 -10.41 13.33
CA HIS A 411 17.86 -10.72 14.33
C HIS A 411 16.48 -10.10 14.02
N LEU A 412 16.35 -9.29 12.97
CA LEU A 412 15.06 -8.73 12.53
C LEU A 412 14.16 -9.82 11.97
N LEU A 413 12.89 -9.84 12.39
CA LEU A 413 11.93 -10.86 11.96
C LEU A 413 11.77 -10.90 10.43
N SER A 414 11.83 -9.73 9.80
CA SER A 414 11.68 -9.54 8.34
C SER A 414 12.73 -10.26 7.49
N GLN A 415 13.85 -10.69 8.07
CA GLN A 415 14.86 -11.46 7.35
C GLN A 415 14.35 -12.86 6.92
N ILE A 416 13.39 -13.43 7.65
CA ILE A 416 12.77 -14.72 7.32
C ILE A 416 11.91 -14.59 6.04
N PRO A 417 10.90 -13.70 5.97
CA PRO A 417 10.12 -13.49 4.74
C PRO A 417 10.97 -12.97 3.58
N LEU A 418 12.02 -12.16 3.82
CA LEU A 418 12.98 -11.75 2.79
C LEU A 418 13.60 -12.95 2.08
N GLN A 419 14.19 -13.86 2.84
CA GLN A 419 14.86 -15.04 2.29
C GLN A 419 13.87 -16.03 1.65
N HIS A 420 12.65 -16.16 2.19
CA HIS A 420 11.62 -16.97 1.55
C HIS A 420 11.21 -16.39 0.20
N LEU A 421 10.93 -15.08 0.13
CA LEU A 421 10.53 -14.41 -1.10
C LEU A 421 11.64 -14.46 -2.16
N TYR A 422 12.89 -14.21 -1.76
CA TYR A 422 14.07 -14.41 -2.61
C TYR A 422 14.09 -15.82 -3.20
N ALA A 423 13.90 -16.85 -2.37
CA ALA A 423 13.98 -18.24 -2.83
C ALA A 423 12.85 -18.61 -3.78
N GLU A 424 11.63 -18.12 -3.56
CA GLU A 424 10.52 -18.33 -4.49
C GLU A 424 10.76 -17.61 -5.83
N ALA A 425 11.25 -16.37 -5.79
CA ALA A 425 11.62 -15.60 -6.98
C ALA A 425 12.74 -16.28 -7.77
N PHE A 426 13.80 -16.72 -7.09
CA PHE A 426 14.93 -17.41 -7.70
C PHE A 426 14.51 -18.73 -8.37
N LYS A 427 13.60 -19.49 -7.74
CA LYS A 427 13.00 -20.70 -8.34
C LYS A 427 12.16 -20.41 -9.58
N ALA A 428 11.52 -19.24 -9.64
CA ALA A 428 10.75 -18.76 -10.79
C ALA A 428 11.63 -18.16 -11.91
N GLY A 429 12.96 -18.11 -11.72
CA GLY A 429 13.91 -17.61 -12.72
C GLY A 429 14.24 -16.12 -12.61
N ALA A 430 13.87 -15.47 -11.50
CA ALA A 430 14.19 -14.05 -11.28
C ALA A 430 15.69 -13.78 -11.42
N PRO A 431 16.08 -12.63 -12.03
CA PRO A 431 17.46 -12.26 -12.26
C PRO A 431 18.09 -11.73 -10.96
N LEU A 432 18.28 -12.63 -10.00
CA LEU A 432 18.86 -12.33 -8.69
C LEU A 432 20.32 -12.77 -8.64
N GLN A 433 21.15 -11.94 -8.01
CA GLN A 433 22.50 -12.25 -7.62
C GLN A 433 22.52 -13.37 -6.58
N VAL A 434 23.61 -14.12 -6.50
CA VAL A 434 23.80 -15.22 -5.54
C VAL A 434 25.04 -15.00 -4.68
N PRO A 435 25.13 -15.65 -3.51
CA PRO A 435 26.36 -15.63 -2.72
C PRO A 435 27.56 -16.22 -3.49
N GLU A 436 28.77 -15.77 -3.14
CA GLU A 436 30.02 -16.19 -3.78
C GLU A 436 30.20 -17.72 -3.84
N PHE A 437 29.78 -18.45 -2.80
CA PHE A 437 29.91 -19.90 -2.75
C PHE A 437 29.03 -20.64 -3.79
N ALA A 438 27.93 -20.04 -4.24
CA ALA A 438 27.08 -20.56 -5.31
C ALA A 438 27.50 -20.07 -6.71
N TRP A 439 28.54 -19.24 -6.81
CA TRP A 439 29.10 -18.76 -8.06
C TRP A 439 30.39 -19.50 -8.42
N ARG A 440 30.70 -19.58 -9.72
CA ARG A 440 31.95 -20.19 -10.24
C ARG A 440 32.52 -19.38 -11.40
N GLU A 441 33.79 -19.00 -11.24
CA GLU A 441 34.58 -18.35 -12.29
C GLU A 441 34.64 -19.21 -13.56
N GLY A 442 34.53 -18.56 -14.72
CA GLY A 442 34.53 -19.20 -16.03
C GLY A 442 33.24 -19.96 -16.39
N MET A 443 32.30 -20.12 -15.44
CA MET A 443 30.99 -20.73 -15.68
C MET A 443 29.85 -19.72 -15.62
N HIS A 444 29.95 -18.75 -14.70
CA HIS A 444 28.92 -17.75 -14.44
C HIS A 444 29.50 -16.35 -14.62
N GLU A 445 28.69 -15.44 -15.13
CA GLU A 445 29.06 -14.03 -15.27
C GLU A 445 29.28 -13.38 -13.89
N GLU A 446 30.24 -12.45 -13.77
CA GLU A 446 30.64 -11.85 -12.48
C GLU A 446 29.49 -11.04 -11.83
N TRP A 447 28.68 -10.34 -12.64
CA TRP A 447 27.52 -9.56 -12.19
C TRP A 447 26.38 -10.42 -11.57
N ARG A 448 26.49 -11.75 -11.60
CA ARG A 448 25.57 -12.66 -10.91
C ARG A 448 25.96 -12.88 -9.45
N LYS A 449 27.12 -12.41 -9.01
CA LYS A 449 27.61 -12.57 -7.63
C LYS A 449 27.19 -11.35 -6.79
N MET A 450 26.69 -11.61 -5.59
CA MET A 450 26.42 -10.55 -4.60
C MET A 450 27.72 -9.87 -4.18
N SER A 451 27.64 -8.56 -3.96
CA SER A 451 28.65 -7.84 -3.20
C SER A 451 28.65 -8.30 -1.72
N LYS A 452 29.68 -7.93 -0.95
CA LYS A 452 29.72 -8.23 0.49
C LYS A 452 28.57 -7.55 1.24
N ASP A 453 28.27 -6.31 0.88
CA ASP A 453 27.23 -5.51 1.53
C ASP A 453 25.84 -6.08 1.21
N THR A 454 25.59 -6.38 -0.07
CA THR A 454 24.36 -7.06 -0.51
C THR A 454 24.19 -8.42 0.16
N PHE A 455 25.26 -9.21 0.32
CA PHE A 455 25.16 -10.49 1.02
C PHE A 455 24.83 -10.31 2.51
N ALA A 456 25.42 -9.31 3.17
CA ALA A 456 25.19 -9.02 4.59
C ALA A 456 23.74 -8.61 4.88
N GLU A 457 23.07 -7.94 3.94
CA GLU A 457 21.65 -7.59 4.05
C GLU A 457 20.72 -8.80 4.20
N PHE A 458 21.15 -9.99 3.79
CA PHE A 458 20.37 -11.22 3.85
C PHE A 458 20.75 -12.12 5.03
N ASN A 459 21.60 -11.67 5.96
CA ASN A 459 21.98 -12.49 7.12
C ASN A 459 20.78 -12.84 8.00
N VAL A 460 20.77 -14.08 8.50
CA VAL A 460 19.75 -14.60 9.43
C VAL A 460 20.47 -15.36 10.54
N SER A 461 20.28 -14.93 11.79
CA SER A 461 20.87 -15.59 12.96
C SER A 461 20.21 -16.93 13.28
N ASP A 462 20.97 -17.87 13.87
CA ASP A 462 20.42 -19.15 14.35
C ASP A 462 19.32 -18.93 15.40
N GLN A 463 19.48 -17.90 16.24
CA GLN A 463 18.51 -17.57 17.28
C GLN A 463 17.17 -17.14 16.68
N LEU A 464 17.19 -16.29 15.64
CA LEU A 464 15.98 -15.90 14.93
C LEU A 464 15.30 -17.12 14.31
N ILE A 465 16.05 -18.01 13.64
CA ILE A 465 15.50 -19.25 13.05
C ILE A 465 14.83 -20.11 14.12
N LYS A 466 15.49 -20.29 15.27
CA LYS A 466 14.96 -21.07 16.39
C LYS A 466 13.62 -20.53 16.88
N ARG A 467 13.53 -19.21 17.11
CA ARG A 467 12.32 -18.54 17.62
C ARG A 467 11.20 -18.52 16.58
N PHE A 468 11.52 -18.23 15.32
CA PHE A 468 10.56 -18.30 14.22
C PHE A 468 10.00 -19.72 14.07
N ASN A 469 10.85 -20.76 14.11
CA ASN A 469 10.41 -22.14 13.99
C ASN A 469 9.59 -22.61 15.20
N ALA A 470 9.80 -22.04 16.39
CA ALA A 470 8.94 -22.29 17.55
C ALA A 470 7.51 -21.75 17.29
N TRP A 471 7.37 -20.54 16.75
CA TRP A 471 6.07 -20.02 16.30
C TRP A 471 5.49 -20.86 15.17
N GLN A 472 6.29 -21.22 14.17
CA GLN A 472 5.84 -21.98 13.00
C GLN A 472 5.28 -23.34 13.40
N ALA A 473 5.94 -24.04 14.33
CA ALA A 473 5.51 -25.34 14.83
C ALA A 473 4.23 -25.24 15.68
N ASP A 474 4.02 -24.13 16.40
CA ASP A 474 2.79 -23.86 17.15
C ASP A 474 1.62 -23.53 16.21
N ALA A 475 1.86 -22.65 15.24
CA ALA A 475 0.89 -22.27 14.21
C ALA A 475 0.47 -23.46 13.33
N ALA A 476 1.41 -24.36 12.99
CA ALA A 476 1.14 -25.54 12.15
C ALA A 476 0.25 -26.60 12.83
N GLN A 477 -0.01 -26.50 14.14
CA GLN A 477 -0.98 -27.35 14.84
C GLN A 477 -2.44 -26.91 14.58
N HIS A 478 -2.61 -25.74 13.98
CA HIS A 478 -3.91 -25.15 13.68
C HIS A 478 -4.15 -25.17 12.17
N THR A 479 -5.37 -25.48 11.76
CA THR A 479 -5.80 -25.48 10.37
C THR A 479 -7.09 -24.69 10.25
N GLY A 480 -7.14 -23.77 9.30
CA GLY A 480 -8.31 -22.95 9.05
C GLY A 480 -8.08 -22.03 7.88
N THR A 481 -9.08 -21.21 7.59
CA THR A 481 -8.95 -20.16 6.59
C THR A 481 -8.08 -19.03 7.10
N LEU A 482 -7.76 -18.05 6.24
CA LEU A 482 -6.97 -16.89 6.64
C LEU A 482 -7.62 -16.16 7.82
N GLU A 483 -8.94 -16.01 7.79
CA GLU A 483 -9.72 -15.42 8.88
C GLU A 483 -9.51 -16.20 10.18
N ASP A 484 -9.77 -17.52 10.18
CA ASP A 484 -9.62 -18.38 11.37
C ASP A 484 -8.20 -18.28 11.97
N MET A 485 -7.19 -18.28 11.10
CA MET A 485 -5.79 -18.21 11.53
C MET A 485 -5.41 -16.82 12.07
N ILE A 486 -5.89 -15.73 11.46
CA ILE A 486 -5.67 -14.37 11.98
C ILE A 486 -6.33 -14.21 13.35
N GLU A 487 -7.58 -14.64 13.51
CA GLU A 487 -8.29 -14.58 14.79
C GLU A 487 -7.51 -15.29 15.90
N TRP A 488 -7.02 -16.50 15.62
CA TRP A 488 -6.23 -17.27 16.57
C TRP A 488 -4.89 -16.62 16.91
N GLN A 489 -4.15 -16.12 15.92
CA GLN A 489 -2.86 -15.46 16.13
C GLN A 489 -3.00 -14.14 16.90
N GLN A 490 -4.08 -13.39 16.65
CA GLN A 490 -4.37 -12.16 17.38
C GLN A 490 -4.77 -12.44 18.83
N ALA A 491 -5.47 -13.53 19.10
CA ALA A 491 -5.67 -14.01 20.46
C ALA A 491 -4.35 -14.45 21.12
N LEU A 492 -3.43 -15.07 20.37
CA LEU A 492 -2.12 -15.49 20.87
C LEU A 492 -1.26 -14.29 21.32
N ILE A 493 -1.12 -13.25 20.49
CA ILE A 493 -0.40 -12.03 20.88
C ILE A 493 -1.14 -11.27 21.98
N THR A 494 -2.48 -11.33 22.03
CA THR A 494 -3.25 -10.81 23.17
C THR A 494 -2.85 -11.51 24.47
N GLY A 495 -2.69 -12.84 24.45
CA GLY A 495 -2.17 -13.61 25.58
C GLY A 495 -0.79 -13.15 26.06
N TRP A 496 0.10 -12.80 25.13
CA TRP A 496 1.40 -12.19 25.43
C TRP A 496 1.26 -10.78 26.04
N ARG A 497 0.42 -9.91 25.46
CA ARG A 497 0.16 -8.54 25.94
C ARG A 497 -0.46 -8.53 27.35
N ILE A 498 -1.26 -9.53 27.72
CA ILE A 498 -1.79 -9.65 29.10
C ILE A 498 -0.65 -9.69 30.13
N ASP A 499 0.43 -10.44 29.86
CA ASP A 499 1.57 -10.49 30.77
C ASP A 499 2.46 -9.25 30.63
N ARG A 500 2.85 -8.89 29.41
CA ARG A 500 3.86 -7.86 29.18
C ARG A 500 3.34 -6.44 29.31
N TYR A 501 2.13 -6.16 28.85
CA TYR A 501 1.53 -4.82 28.90
C TYR A 501 0.68 -4.66 30.16
N ALA A 502 -0.35 -5.49 30.33
CA ALA A 502 -1.25 -5.36 31.48
C ALA A 502 -0.56 -5.75 32.81
N GLY A 503 0.50 -6.56 32.78
CA GLY A 503 1.39 -6.84 33.92
C GLY A 503 2.47 -5.78 34.19
N GLY A 504 2.60 -4.78 33.31
CA GLY A 504 3.51 -3.63 33.42
C GLY A 504 4.70 -3.71 32.46
N VAL A 505 4.63 -2.95 31.36
CA VAL A 505 5.64 -2.94 30.29
C VAL A 505 7.02 -2.43 30.73
N GLU A 506 7.05 -1.50 31.69
CA GLU A 506 8.30 -0.91 32.20
C GLU A 506 9.21 -1.92 32.92
N ARG A 507 8.65 -3.07 33.31
CA ARG A 507 9.38 -4.17 33.95
C ARG A 507 10.05 -5.09 32.95
N GLN A 508 9.73 -4.94 31.67
CA GLN A 508 10.15 -5.87 30.64
C GLN A 508 11.53 -5.48 30.06
N PRO A 509 12.42 -6.45 29.81
CA PRO A 509 13.74 -6.16 29.25
C PRO A 509 13.71 -5.44 27.91
N PHE A 510 12.79 -5.80 27.01
CA PHE A 510 12.70 -5.14 25.69
C PHE A 510 12.38 -3.64 25.83
N TYR A 511 11.51 -3.26 26.77
CA TYR A 511 11.20 -1.86 27.03
C TYR A 511 12.42 -1.11 27.60
N GLN A 512 13.11 -1.71 28.57
CA GLN A 512 14.27 -1.08 29.21
C GLN A 512 15.46 -0.89 28.25
N ASN A 513 15.56 -1.77 27.25
CA ASN A 513 16.61 -1.73 26.24
C ASN A 513 16.20 -0.94 24.98
N ALA A 514 14.95 -0.50 24.86
CA ALA A 514 14.52 0.34 23.75
C ALA A 514 15.26 1.71 23.79
N PRO A 515 15.54 2.32 22.62
CA PRO A 515 16.15 3.64 22.53
C PRO A 515 15.42 4.67 23.40
N PRO A 516 16.15 5.54 24.11
CA PRO A 516 15.53 6.59 24.91
C PRO A 516 14.82 7.60 24.00
N ASP A 517 13.68 8.11 24.47
CA ASP A 517 12.92 9.14 23.77
C ASP A 517 13.76 10.39 23.50
N MET A 518 13.69 10.89 22.27
CA MET A 518 14.32 12.16 21.90
C MET A 518 13.73 13.33 22.72
N PRO A 519 14.56 14.24 23.27
CA PRO A 519 14.06 15.41 23.98
C PRO A 519 13.14 16.28 23.12
N LYS A 520 12.03 16.78 23.69
CA LYS A 520 11.05 17.60 22.96
C LYS A 520 11.68 18.79 22.21
N ALA A 521 12.66 19.46 22.82
CA ALA A 521 13.34 20.59 22.18
C ALA A 521 14.10 20.19 20.91
N GLU A 522 14.68 18.99 20.89
CA GLU A 522 15.37 18.44 19.73
C GLU A 522 14.37 18.01 18.64
N VAL A 523 13.24 17.41 19.04
CA VAL A 523 12.15 17.08 18.11
C VAL A 523 11.62 18.34 17.40
N GLU A 524 11.34 19.41 18.14
CA GLU A 524 10.87 20.67 17.54
C GLU A 524 11.95 21.31 16.65
N ALA A 525 13.22 21.21 17.03
CA ALA A 525 14.32 21.73 16.23
C ALA A 525 14.48 21.00 14.88
N TRP A 526 14.45 19.66 14.88
CA TRP A 526 14.50 18.87 13.65
C TRP A 526 13.30 19.13 12.74
N LYS A 527 12.09 19.24 13.30
CA LYS A 527 10.88 19.60 12.53
C LYS A 527 10.99 20.99 11.89
N ALA A 528 11.52 21.97 12.62
CA ALA A 528 11.73 23.32 12.09
C ALA A 528 12.78 23.34 10.97
N ILE A 529 13.86 22.55 11.12
CA ILE A 529 14.90 22.41 10.09
C ILE A 529 14.31 21.77 8.83
N GLN A 530 13.54 20.69 8.97
CA GLN A 530 12.86 20.06 7.83
C GLN A 530 11.91 21.04 7.13
N ALA A 531 11.04 21.72 7.88
CA ALA A 531 10.08 22.65 7.30
C ALA A 531 10.75 23.77 6.49
N ARG A 532 11.93 24.24 6.91
CA ARG A 532 12.71 25.21 6.14
C ARG A 532 13.30 24.59 4.88
N ASN A 533 13.94 23.42 4.99
CA ASN A 533 14.50 22.69 3.84
C ASN A 533 13.42 22.38 2.79
N ASP A 534 12.24 21.93 3.22
CA ASP A 534 11.13 21.60 2.34
C ASP A 534 10.61 22.85 1.61
N ALA A 535 10.45 23.98 2.32
CA ALA A 535 10.05 25.24 1.72
C ALA A 535 11.05 25.74 0.66
N GLU A 536 12.35 25.57 0.90
CA GLU A 536 13.40 25.91 -0.08
C GLU A 536 13.36 24.98 -1.29
N THR A 537 13.21 23.66 -1.09
CA THR A 537 13.08 22.67 -2.16
C THR A 537 11.84 22.93 -3.01
N GLU A 538 10.69 23.19 -2.39
CA GLU A 538 9.45 23.52 -3.11
C GLU A 538 9.57 24.78 -3.95
N ALA A 539 10.18 25.83 -3.40
CA ALA A 539 10.40 27.07 -4.14
C ALA A 539 11.28 26.82 -5.36
N ALA A 540 12.39 26.10 -5.20
CA ALA A 540 13.29 25.74 -6.28
C ALA A 540 12.60 24.91 -7.37
N ALA A 541 11.83 23.88 -6.98
CA ALA A 541 11.07 23.03 -7.90
C ALA A 541 10.04 23.82 -8.73
N LYS A 542 9.45 24.86 -8.14
CA LYS A 542 8.48 25.75 -8.79
C LYS A 542 9.15 26.92 -9.55
N GLY A 543 10.49 27.00 -9.57
CA GLY A 543 11.23 28.13 -10.16
C GLY A 543 10.97 29.47 -9.45
N LYS A 544 10.54 29.44 -8.19
CA LYS A 544 10.25 30.60 -7.34
C LYS A 544 11.50 31.02 -6.55
N PRO A 545 11.63 32.30 -6.16
CA PRO A 545 12.73 32.73 -5.29
C PRO A 545 12.68 32.01 -3.93
N VAL A 546 13.86 31.82 -3.33
CA VAL A 546 14.00 31.24 -2.00
C VAL A 546 13.18 32.05 -0.98
N PRO A 547 12.44 31.41 -0.06
CA PRO A 547 11.70 32.11 0.97
C PRO A 547 12.60 33.08 1.76
N THR A 548 12.08 34.27 2.05
CA THR A 548 12.80 35.27 2.87
C THR A 548 12.34 35.18 4.33
N TYR A 549 13.29 35.26 5.26
CA TYR A 549 13.03 35.14 6.69
C TYR A 549 13.40 36.44 7.41
N THR A 550 12.59 36.83 8.38
CA THR A 550 12.88 37.97 9.26
C THR A 550 14.08 37.67 10.16
N GLU A 551 14.72 38.71 10.69
CA GLU A 551 15.84 38.56 11.64
C GLU A 551 15.46 37.69 12.86
N ALA A 552 14.22 37.81 13.33
CA ALA A 552 13.71 37.00 14.43
C ALA A 552 13.59 35.50 14.06
N GLN A 553 13.08 35.19 12.85
CA GLN A 553 12.98 33.82 12.36
C GLN A 553 14.36 33.21 12.12
N GLU A 554 15.31 33.98 11.58
CA GLU A 554 16.69 33.50 11.38
C GLU A 554 17.37 33.19 12.70
N LYS A 555 17.21 34.07 13.71
CA LYS A 555 17.73 33.83 15.05
C LYS A 555 17.17 32.56 15.69
N GLU A 556 15.87 32.30 15.52
CA GLU A 556 15.24 31.08 16.03
C GLU A 556 15.72 29.84 15.26
N TYR A 557 15.86 29.93 13.93
CA TYR A 557 16.45 28.85 13.13
C TYR A 557 17.87 28.50 13.58
N GLN A 558 18.73 29.49 13.79
CA GLN A 558 20.09 29.28 14.29
C GLN A 558 20.10 28.64 15.70
N ARG A 559 19.10 28.94 16.52
CA ARG A 559 18.90 28.24 17.80
C ARG A 559 18.53 26.77 17.59
N HIS A 560 17.65 26.45 16.65
CA HIS A 560 17.33 25.06 16.30
C HIS A 560 18.56 24.31 15.78
N VAL A 561 19.36 24.93 14.92
CA VAL A 561 20.64 24.37 14.43
C VAL A 561 21.60 24.09 15.59
N GLN A 562 21.70 24.99 16.58
CA GLN A 562 22.50 24.76 17.78
C GLN A 562 21.97 23.59 18.63
N ILE A 563 20.65 23.46 18.79
CA ILE A 563 20.02 22.37 19.56
C ILE A 563 20.36 21.00 18.97
N VAL A 564 20.31 20.85 17.63
CA VAL A 564 20.62 19.56 16.97
C VAL A 564 22.12 19.27 16.87
N GLY A 565 22.97 20.22 17.28
CA GLY A 565 24.42 20.04 17.37
C GLY A 565 25.23 20.68 16.23
N GLY A 566 24.70 21.73 15.59
CA GLY A 566 25.43 22.59 14.65
C GLY A 566 25.06 22.39 13.18
N GLU A 567 25.63 23.24 12.33
CA GLU A 567 25.32 23.29 10.89
C GLU A 567 25.61 21.97 10.16
N GLU A 568 26.70 21.27 10.50
CA GLU A 568 27.06 20.00 9.86
C GLU A 568 25.96 18.95 10.03
N LYS A 569 25.40 18.82 11.25
CA LYS A 569 24.30 17.91 11.53
C LYS A 569 23.00 18.35 10.86
N ALA A 570 22.66 19.65 10.93
CA ALA A 570 21.47 20.19 10.29
C ALA A 570 21.49 19.99 8.76
N ASN A 571 22.65 20.20 8.13
CA ASN A 571 22.85 20.00 6.70
C ASN A 571 22.88 18.51 6.29
N GLY A 572 23.25 17.62 7.21
CA GLY A 572 23.21 16.18 7.04
C GLY A 572 21.81 15.56 7.17
N MET A 573 20.77 16.36 7.42
CA MET A 573 19.39 15.88 7.50
C MET A 573 18.96 15.23 6.18
N ARG A 574 18.46 13.99 6.28
CA ARG A 574 17.80 13.29 5.17
C ARG A 574 16.50 14.00 4.82
N ARG A 575 16.28 14.25 3.53
CA ARG A 575 15.17 15.07 3.03
C ARG A 575 14.10 14.23 2.34
N GLU A 576 14.37 12.95 2.12
CA GLU A 576 13.53 12.06 1.33
C GLU A 576 12.30 11.58 2.10
N LYS A 577 12.33 11.65 3.44
CA LYS A 577 11.29 11.17 4.35
C LYS A 577 10.91 12.24 5.39
N VAL A 578 9.67 12.19 5.86
CA VAL A 578 9.25 12.98 7.02
C VAL A 578 10.10 12.57 8.23
N PHE A 579 10.58 13.55 8.99
CA PHE A 579 11.35 13.29 10.20
C PHE A 579 10.50 12.53 11.22
N ASP A 580 10.95 11.32 11.55
CA ASP A 580 10.34 10.45 12.55
C ASP A 580 11.24 10.36 13.79
N PRO A 581 10.90 11.06 14.88
CA PRO A 581 11.71 11.06 16.10
C PRO A 581 11.61 9.73 16.87
N PRO A 582 12.72 9.20 17.43
CA PRO A 582 12.70 8.00 18.25
C PRO A 582 11.98 8.28 19.57
N LEU A 583 10.83 7.64 19.76
CA LEU A 583 9.90 7.91 20.87
C LEU A 583 9.29 6.62 21.43
N ASP A 584 10.07 5.54 21.38
CA ASP A 584 9.65 4.18 21.71
C ASP A 584 9.15 4.04 23.15
N HIS A 585 9.77 4.70 24.13
CA HIS A 585 9.37 4.53 25.55
C HIS A 585 7.98 5.09 25.76
N ARG A 586 7.72 6.35 25.37
CA ARG A 586 6.38 6.93 25.50
C ARG A 586 5.34 6.19 24.65
N GLN A 587 5.72 5.74 23.46
CA GLN A 587 4.82 5.03 22.53
C GLN A 587 4.42 3.67 23.10
N LEU A 588 5.38 2.83 23.48
CA LEU A 588 5.12 1.51 24.06
C LEU A 588 4.38 1.63 25.40
N LYS A 589 4.74 2.61 26.23
CA LYS A 589 4.04 2.84 27.51
C LYS A 589 2.59 3.24 27.31
N GLY A 590 2.33 4.20 26.43
CA GLY A 590 0.97 4.64 26.11
C GLY A 590 0.14 3.49 25.55
N ALA A 591 0.70 2.72 24.61
CA ALA A 591 0.01 1.60 24.01
C ALA A 591 -0.25 0.45 25.02
N ALA A 592 0.69 0.20 25.93
CA ALA A 592 0.50 -0.77 27.01
C ALA A 592 -0.57 -0.34 28.01
N ASP A 593 -0.65 0.96 28.33
CA ASP A 593 -1.68 1.53 29.20
C ASP A 593 -3.07 1.44 28.56
N GLU A 594 -3.18 1.75 27.26
CA GLU A 594 -4.41 1.56 26.48
C GLU A 594 -4.84 0.08 26.49
N PHE A 595 -3.94 -0.85 26.15
CA PHE A 595 -4.24 -2.28 26.19
C PHE A 595 -4.72 -2.71 27.58
N ARG A 596 -4.05 -2.25 28.64
CA ARG A 596 -4.41 -2.59 30.02
C ARG A 596 -5.78 -2.07 30.40
N HIS A 597 -6.06 -0.80 30.10
CA HIS A 597 -7.35 -0.16 30.34
C HIS A 597 -8.47 -0.98 29.70
N ASP A 598 -8.23 -1.40 28.46
CA ASP A 598 -9.19 -2.15 27.68
C ASP A 598 -9.40 -3.57 28.17
N TYR A 599 -8.31 -4.27 28.50
CA TYR A 599 -8.36 -5.61 29.05
C TYR A 599 -9.02 -5.65 30.43
N LYS A 600 -8.79 -4.63 31.27
CA LYS A 600 -9.37 -4.53 32.61
C LYS A 600 -10.79 -3.98 32.63
N GLN A 601 -11.30 -3.56 31.47
CA GLN A 601 -12.64 -2.98 31.32
C GLN A 601 -12.85 -1.75 32.22
N GLU A 602 -11.83 -0.90 32.34
CA GLU A 602 -11.82 0.26 33.25
C GLU A 602 -12.59 1.48 32.68
N TRP A 603 -13.70 1.25 31.98
CA TRP A 603 -14.43 2.24 31.16
C TRP A 603 -15.22 3.30 31.92
N GLY A 604 -15.57 3.04 33.18
CA GLY A 604 -16.49 3.87 33.95
C GLY A 604 -17.96 3.74 33.51
N LEU A 605 -18.75 4.80 33.69
CA LEU A 605 -20.17 4.84 33.28
C LEU A 605 -20.27 5.10 31.78
N LEU A 606 -21.00 4.23 31.08
CA LEU A 606 -21.15 4.27 29.62
C LEU A 606 -22.56 4.73 29.20
N PRO A 607 -22.68 5.59 28.17
CA PRO A 607 -23.96 5.92 27.57
C PRO A 607 -24.47 4.79 26.64
N ASP A 608 -25.78 4.69 26.43
CA ASP A 608 -26.38 3.69 25.52
C ASP A 608 -25.97 3.89 24.04
N SER A 609 -25.66 5.13 23.66
CA SER A 609 -25.24 5.51 22.31
C SER A 609 -24.02 6.41 22.38
N MET A 610 -23.10 6.25 21.43
CA MET A 610 -22.00 7.17 21.21
C MET A 610 -22.29 8.06 19.99
N GLU A 611 -21.75 9.27 20.01
CA GLU A 611 -21.72 10.16 18.86
C GLU A 611 -20.26 10.35 18.45
N ILE A 612 -19.97 10.05 17.19
CA ILE A 612 -18.64 10.15 16.59
C ILE A 612 -18.72 11.22 15.51
N GLY A 613 -17.92 12.27 15.66
CA GLY A 613 -17.77 13.32 14.65
C GLY A 613 -16.41 13.26 13.98
N GLY A 614 -16.35 13.47 12.66
CA GLY A 614 -15.09 13.54 11.91
C GLY A 614 -15.24 14.32 10.62
N VAL A 615 -14.14 14.86 10.10
CA VAL A 615 -14.13 15.52 8.78
C VAL A 615 -13.51 14.57 7.77
N LEU A 616 -14.23 14.27 6.69
CA LEU A 616 -13.74 13.53 5.55
C LEU A 616 -13.27 14.52 4.48
N ASP A 617 -11.99 14.41 4.12
CA ASP A 617 -11.46 15.08 2.93
C ASP A 617 -11.67 14.18 1.72
N LEU A 618 -12.56 14.58 0.82
CA LEU A 618 -12.89 13.81 -0.38
C LEU A 618 -11.83 14.01 -1.47
N LEU A 619 -10.93 15.00 -1.34
CA LEU A 619 -9.77 15.19 -2.21
C LEU A 619 -8.73 14.07 -2.09
N LEU A 620 -8.86 13.18 -1.10
CA LEU A 620 -7.96 12.05 -0.89
C LEU A 620 -8.28 10.84 -1.78
N GLY A 621 -9.42 10.86 -2.48
CA GLY A 621 -9.67 9.92 -3.59
C GLY A 621 -9.84 8.45 -3.18
N GLY A 622 -10.58 8.13 -2.11
CA GLY A 622 -10.97 6.74 -1.90
C GLY A 622 -12.09 6.47 -0.92
N THR A 623 -12.19 5.22 -0.54
CA THR A 623 -13.39 4.64 0.07
C THR A 623 -13.29 4.63 1.60
N VAL A 624 -14.42 4.85 2.27
CA VAL A 624 -14.54 4.84 3.74
C VAL A 624 -15.73 3.98 4.14
N PHE A 625 -15.53 3.09 5.13
CA PHE A 625 -16.59 2.24 5.67
C PHE A 625 -16.82 2.46 7.17
N LEU A 626 -18.04 2.15 7.61
CA LEU A 626 -18.39 1.94 9.00
C LEU A 626 -18.35 0.45 9.34
N VAL A 627 -17.97 0.15 10.59
CA VAL A 627 -17.95 -1.19 11.16
C VAL A 627 -19.19 -1.41 12.03
N ASN A 628 -19.75 -2.63 11.96
CA ASN A 628 -20.91 -3.05 12.72
C ASN A 628 -20.60 -3.15 14.23
N GLU A 629 -21.44 -2.55 15.08
CA GLU A 629 -21.19 -2.46 16.53
C GLU A 629 -21.37 -3.82 17.25
N GLU A 630 -22.24 -4.68 16.74
CA GLU A 630 -22.41 -6.04 17.27
C GLU A 630 -21.21 -6.92 16.94
N ASP A 631 -20.62 -6.74 15.76
CA ASP A 631 -19.40 -7.45 15.37
C ASP A 631 -18.19 -6.93 16.15
N GLU A 632 -18.05 -5.61 16.33
CA GLU A 632 -17.03 -5.03 17.23
C GLU A 632 -17.09 -5.64 18.63
N ALA A 633 -18.30 -5.78 19.21
CA ALA A 633 -18.48 -6.37 20.53
C ALA A 633 -18.11 -7.87 20.57
N LYS A 634 -18.43 -8.63 19.51
CA LYS A 634 -18.07 -10.05 19.39
C LYS A 634 -16.56 -10.24 19.25
N GLU A 635 -15.90 -9.43 18.41
CA GLU A 635 -14.45 -9.48 18.21
C GLU A 635 -13.72 -9.16 19.53
N TYR A 636 -14.16 -8.12 20.26
CA TYR A 636 -13.63 -7.80 21.59
C TYR A 636 -13.77 -8.99 22.54
N ALA A 637 -14.98 -9.55 22.66
CA ALA A 637 -15.26 -10.64 23.59
C ALA A 637 -14.40 -11.88 23.27
N TYR A 638 -14.26 -12.21 21.99
CA TYR A 638 -13.41 -13.31 21.54
C TYR A 638 -11.94 -13.09 21.92
N LEU A 639 -11.36 -11.94 21.56
CA LEU A 639 -9.95 -11.65 21.84
C LEU A 639 -9.66 -11.57 23.34
N HIS A 640 -10.58 -10.99 24.11
CA HIS A 640 -10.48 -10.94 25.57
C HIS A 640 -10.49 -12.35 26.19
N ASP A 641 -11.49 -13.18 25.86
CA ASP A 641 -11.68 -14.48 26.48
C ASP A 641 -10.64 -15.49 26.00
N LYS A 642 -10.42 -15.58 24.68
CA LYS A 642 -9.43 -16.49 24.11
C LYS A 642 -8.01 -16.05 24.41
N GLY A 643 -7.73 -14.75 24.41
CA GLY A 643 -6.44 -14.22 24.84
C GLY A 643 -6.15 -14.55 26.31
N THR A 644 -7.17 -14.47 27.19
CA THR A 644 -7.03 -14.87 28.60
C THR A 644 -6.78 -16.38 28.76
N GLU A 645 -7.42 -17.20 27.94
CA GLU A 645 -7.13 -18.65 27.89
C GLU A 645 -5.67 -18.90 27.45
N LEU A 646 -5.24 -18.30 26.34
CA LEU A 646 -3.90 -18.46 25.78
C LEU A 646 -2.81 -17.87 26.70
N TYR A 647 -3.09 -16.80 27.43
CA TYR A 647 -2.19 -16.30 28.50
C TYR A 647 -1.88 -17.41 29.51
N ARG A 648 -2.91 -18.16 29.94
CA ARG A 648 -2.72 -19.30 30.85
C ARG A 648 -2.01 -20.47 30.20
N GLU A 649 -1.90 -20.53 28.87
CA GLU A 649 -1.12 -21.54 28.16
C GLU A 649 0.33 -21.10 27.93
N LEU A 650 0.56 -19.79 27.73
CA LEU A 650 1.87 -19.19 27.52
C LEU A 650 2.67 -19.06 28.83
N PHE A 651 2.02 -18.75 29.95
CA PHE A 651 2.69 -18.43 31.22
C PHE A 651 2.23 -19.33 32.37
N SER A 652 3.17 -19.78 33.22
CA SER A 652 2.84 -20.52 34.46
C SER A 652 2.61 -19.60 35.65
N ALA A 653 3.25 -18.43 35.63
CA ALA A 653 3.14 -17.35 36.60
C ALA A 653 3.50 -16.03 35.89
N PRO A 654 3.15 -14.86 36.46
CA PRO A 654 3.53 -13.58 35.86
C PRO A 654 5.02 -13.52 35.53
N ASN A 655 5.36 -13.08 34.32
CA ASN A 655 6.73 -13.03 33.79
C ASN A 655 7.45 -14.38 33.64
N THR A 656 6.76 -15.51 33.81
CA THR A 656 7.37 -16.84 33.74
C THR A 656 6.72 -17.67 32.62
N PRO A 657 7.36 -17.75 31.43
CA PRO A 657 6.89 -18.60 30.34
C PRO A 657 6.77 -20.06 30.79
N LYS A 658 5.77 -20.78 30.28
CA LYS A 658 5.67 -22.23 30.50
C LYS A 658 6.78 -22.97 29.77
N SER A 659 7.11 -24.15 30.30
CA SER A 659 8.02 -25.10 29.66
C SER A 659 7.61 -25.37 28.20
N GLY A 660 8.53 -25.15 27.27
CA GLY A 660 8.33 -25.34 25.83
C GLY A 660 7.74 -24.12 25.10
N LYS A 661 7.46 -23.01 25.81
CA LYS A 661 6.96 -21.76 25.24
C LYS A 661 7.99 -20.63 25.29
N GLU A 662 9.19 -20.88 25.80
CA GLU A 662 10.23 -19.87 26.01
C GLU A 662 10.66 -19.19 24.71
N ASP A 663 10.92 -19.96 23.65
CA ASP A 663 11.34 -19.41 22.36
C ASP A 663 10.21 -18.65 21.65
N LEU A 664 8.96 -19.08 21.83
CA LEU A 664 7.78 -18.38 21.30
C LEU A 664 7.56 -17.04 22.01
N VAL A 665 7.62 -17.03 23.35
CA VAL A 665 7.51 -15.79 24.12
C VAL A 665 8.68 -14.85 23.81
N ALA A 666 9.90 -15.38 23.66
CA ALA A 666 11.06 -14.59 23.28
C ALA A 666 10.94 -14.00 21.86
N LEU A 667 10.26 -14.67 20.92
CA LEU A 667 9.92 -14.10 19.62
C LEU A 667 9.06 -12.84 19.77
N PHE A 668 8.02 -12.89 20.60
CA PHE A 668 7.19 -11.71 20.87
C PHE A 668 7.97 -10.61 21.61
N ASP A 669 8.81 -10.99 22.58
CA ASP A 669 9.59 -10.04 23.37
C ASP A 669 10.64 -9.31 22.51
N GLU A 670 11.35 -10.00 21.61
CA GLU A 670 12.58 -9.47 20.98
C GLU A 670 12.52 -9.34 19.45
N GLN A 671 11.49 -9.86 18.77
CA GLN A 671 11.38 -9.82 17.30
C GLN A 671 10.12 -9.14 16.79
N ILE A 672 8.98 -9.32 17.46
CA ILE A 672 7.70 -8.77 17.00
C ILE A 672 7.55 -7.34 17.53
N HIS A 673 7.37 -6.41 16.59
CA HIS A 673 7.12 -5.00 16.89
C HIS A 673 5.64 -4.76 17.23
N ASP A 674 5.34 -3.60 17.80
CA ASP A 674 4.00 -3.10 18.01
C ASP A 674 3.76 -1.87 17.12
N SER A 675 3.14 -2.11 15.97
CA SER A 675 2.87 -1.07 14.98
C SER A 675 1.82 -0.05 15.44
N ARG A 676 0.99 -0.40 16.44
CA ARG A 676 0.00 0.53 17.03
C ARG A 676 0.66 1.57 17.92
N ALA A 677 1.74 1.20 18.62
CA ALA A 677 2.45 2.11 19.52
C ALA A 677 2.96 3.38 18.80
N TRP A 678 3.37 3.24 17.53
CA TRP A 678 3.87 4.37 16.73
C TRP A 678 2.87 5.54 16.63
N PHE A 679 1.57 5.26 16.50
CA PHE A 679 0.51 6.25 16.31
C PHE A 679 0.06 6.99 17.57
N MET A 680 0.60 6.66 18.74
CA MET A 680 0.18 7.25 20.03
C MET A 680 0.43 8.77 20.17
N ASN A 681 1.18 9.36 19.24
CA ASN A 681 1.59 10.77 19.31
C ASN A 681 0.99 11.67 18.24
N THR A 682 0.34 11.09 17.22
CA THR A 682 -0.35 11.83 16.15
C THR A 682 -1.77 12.26 16.56
N SER A 683 -2.22 11.84 17.75
CA SER A 683 -3.58 12.08 18.26
C SER A 683 -3.58 13.13 19.37
N TRP A 684 -3.77 14.40 19.03
CA TRP A 684 -3.89 15.52 19.99
C TRP A 684 -5.17 15.53 20.84
N LEU A 685 -6.09 14.57 20.64
CA LEU A 685 -7.26 14.33 21.50
C LEU A 685 -7.10 12.93 22.10
N GLY A 686 -7.44 12.75 23.38
CA GLY A 686 -7.40 11.48 24.12
C GLY A 686 -8.26 10.36 23.50
N PRO A 687 -8.50 9.23 24.18
CA PRO A 687 -9.01 8.01 23.55
C PRO A 687 -10.26 8.27 22.70
N ARG A 688 -10.10 8.14 21.37
CA ARG A 688 -11.08 8.49 20.34
C ARG A 688 -11.93 7.30 19.89
N GLU A 689 -11.57 6.10 20.34
CA GLU A 689 -12.25 4.83 20.07
C GLU A 689 -12.96 4.31 21.34
N PRO A 690 -14.04 3.51 21.22
CA PRO A 690 -14.70 2.89 22.38
C PRO A 690 -13.75 1.97 23.16
N PHE A 691 -12.94 1.23 22.42
CA PHE A 691 -11.77 0.46 22.81
C PHE A 691 -10.83 0.40 21.61
N THR A 692 -9.58 0.08 21.86
CA THR A 692 -8.48 0.04 20.92
C THR A 692 -8.60 -1.09 19.89
N ASP A 693 -8.08 -0.91 18.67
CA ASP A 693 -7.83 -2.01 17.70
C ASP A 693 -7.11 -3.25 18.27
N TYR A 694 -6.45 -3.20 19.43
CA TYR A 694 -5.95 -4.43 20.06
C TYR A 694 -7.04 -5.47 20.31
N PHE A 695 -8.28 -5.01 20.47
CA PHE A 695 -9.47 -5.84 20.64
C PHE A 695 -10.39 -5.80 19.41
N ARG A 696 -9.84 -5.52 18.22
CA ARG A 696 -10.49 -5.72 16.91
C ARG A 696 -9.70 -6.70 16.08
N ILE A 697 -10.40 -7.50 15.28
CA ILE A 697 -9.77 -8.38 14.30
C ILE A 697 -9.42 -7.56 13.05
N ARG A 698 -8.23 -7.76 12.48
CA ARG A 698 -7.79 -7.02 11.28
C ARG A 698 -8.84 -7.15 10.17
N LEU A 699 -9.20 -6.03 9.53
CA LEU A 699 -10.01 -6.08 8.31
C LEU A 699 -9.22 -6.74 7.18
N VAL A 700 -9.84 -7.72 6.53
CA VAL A 700 -9.27 -8.42 5.37
C VAL A 700 -10.27 -8.40 4.22
N HIS A 701 -9.84 -7.88 3.08
CA HIS A 701 -10.56 -7.93 1.81
C HIS A 701 -10.16 -9.17 1.01
N PHE A 702 -11.15 -9.78 0.36
CA PHE A 702 -11.03 -10.87 -0.58
C PHE A 702 -11.68 -10.43 -1.89
N ASP A 703 -10.97 -9.58 -2.63
CA ASP A 703 -11.46 -8.96 -3.86
C ASP A 703 -12.69 -8.07 -3.63
N ASN A 704 -13.92 -8.55 -3.84
CA ASN A 704 -15.14 -7.80 -3.52
C ASN A 704 -15.73 -8.12 -2.14
N GLU A 705 -15.21 -9.16 -1.48
CA GLU A 705 -15.69 -9.64 -0.18
C GLU A 705 -14.81 -9.12 0.96
N SER A 706 -15.30 -9.17 2.20
CA SER A 706 -14.55 -8.85 3.43
C SER A 706 -14.81 -9.89 4.53
N ASN A 707 -13.87 -10.03 5.47
CA ASN A 707 -14.06 -10.92 6.63
C ASN A 707 -15.13 -10.41 7.62
N LYS A 708 -15.40 -9.11 7.63
CA LYS A 708 -16.39 -8.45 8.50
C LYS A 708 -17.44 -7.70 7.69
N GLU A 709 -18.60 -7.45 8.30
CA GLU A 709 -19.63 -6.64 7.67
C GLU A 709 -19.25 -5.15 7.67
N LEU A 710 -19.31 -4.52 6.50
CA LEU A 710 -19.00 -3.11 6.29
C LEU A 710 -20.19 -2.36 5.70
N SER A 711 -20.38 -1.12 6.12
CA SER A 711 -21.35 -0.19 5.54
C SER A 711 -20.63 0.95 4.85
N LEU A 712 -20.97 1.22 3.59
CA LEU A 712 -20.30 2.24 2.78
C LEU A 712 -20.68 3.65 3.24
N LEU A 713 -19.67 4.44 3.65
CA LEU A 713 -19.85 5.82 4.10
C LEU A 713 -19.50 6.83 3.01
N ALA A 714 -18.37 6.64 2.33
CA ALA A 714 -17.91 7.50 1.24
C ALA A 714 -17.14 6.68 0.20
N THR A 715 -17.23 7.08 -1.08
CA THR A 715 -16.43 6.55 -2.20
C THR A 715 -16.59 7.47 -3.41
N ALA A 716 -15.70 7.36 -4.40
CA ALA A 716 -15.77 8.14 -5.65
C ALA A 716 -15.96 9.65 -5.42
N GLY A 717 -15.25 10.21 -4.43
CA GLY A 717 -15.30 11.64 -4.12
C GLY A 717 -16.64 12.14 -3.59
N ARG A 718 -17.49 11.26 -3.03
CA ARG A 718 -18.75 11.65 -2.39
C ARG A 718 -19.04 10.85 -1.12
N VAL A 719 -19.76 11.47 -0.19
CA VAL A 719 -20.36 10.79 0.95
C VAL A 719 -21.71 10.20 0.54
N VAL A 720 -21.92 8.91 0.77
CA VAL A 720 -23.18 8.22 0.47
C VAL A 720 -24.29 8.92 1.22
N GLY A 721 -25.22 9.54 0.49
CA GLY A 721 -26.38 10.21 1.05
C GLY A 721 -26.29 11.73 1.19
N VAL A 722 -25.14 12.34 0.92
CA VAL A 722 -25.05 13.81 0.83
C VAL A 722 -25.48 14.24 -0.58
N GLY A 723 -26.41 15.19 -0.68
CA GLY A 723 -27.03 15.61 -1.93
C GLY A 723 -26.18 16.54 -2.81
N LEU A 724 -24.95 16.86 -2.40
CA LEU A 724 -24.06 17.83 -3.06
C LEU A 724 -22.62 17.29 -3.08
N ALA A 725 -21.87 17.63 -4.13
CA ALA A 725 -20.43 17.39 -4.20
C ALA A 725 -19.68 18.55 -3.52
N LEU A 726 -18.76 18.22 -2.62
CA LEU A 726 -17.91 19.14 -1.86
C LEU A 726 -16.50 18.54 -1.74
N ALA A 727 -15.49 19.39 -1.61
CA ALA A 727 -14.10 18.94 -1.39
C ALA A 727 -13.92 18.28 -0.01
N SER A 728 -14.62 18.77 1.01
CA SER A 728 -14.58 18.19 2.37
C SER A 728 -15.95 18.19 3.01
N VAL A 729 -16.25 17.15 3.78
CA VAL A 729 -17.55 16.96 4.43
C VAL A 729 -17.34 16.56 5.89
N GLY A 730 -17.90 17.35 6.81
CA GLY A 730 -18.01 16.99 8.21
C GLY A 730 -19.15 15.99 8.41
N LEU A 731 -18.93 14.97 9.22
CA LEU A 731 -19.93 13.96 9.57
C LEU A 731 -20.12 13.89 11.07
N SER A 732 -21.36 13.74 11.51
CA SER A 732 -21.70 13.25 12.85
C SER A 732 -22.50 11.96 12.71
N ILE A 733 -22.03 10.91 13.38
CA ILE A 733 -22.56 9.56 13.33
C ILE A 733 -22.93 9.12 14.74
N LYS A 734 -24.22 8.90 14.94
CA LYS A 734 -24.74 8.37 16.20
C LYS A 734 -24.98 6.88 16.07
N LYS A 735 -24.28 6.08 16.88
CA LYS A 735 -24.37 4.62 16.89
C LYS A 735 -24.45 4.04 18.31
N LYS A 736 -24.78 2.76 18.44
CA LYS A 736 -24.78 2.07 19.76
C LYS A 736 -23.36 1.92 20.27
N ASP A 737 -23.18 1.99 21.59
CA ASP A 737 -21.88 1.70 22.18
C ASP A 737 -21.63 0.18 22.23
N PRO A 738 -20.61 -0.37 21.55
CA PRO A 738 -20.36 -1.82 21.53
C PRO A 738 -20.02 -2.36 22.92
N ARG A 739 -19.49 -1.51 23.82
CA ARG A 739 -19.20 -1.90 25.21
C ARG A 739 -20.46 -2.26 26.00
N MET A 740 -21.60 -1.63 25.67
CA MET A 740 -22.89 -1.96 26.28
C MET A 740 -23.45 -3.31 25.81
N LEU A 741 -22.98 -3.81 24.67
CA LEU A 741 -23.40 -5.10 24.12
C LEU A 741 -22.67 -6.28 24.77
N LEU A 742 -21.54 -6.05 25.47
CA LEU A 742 -20.75 -7.10 26.13
C LEU A 742 -21.57 -7.86 27.18
N GLY A 743 -22.45 -7.17 27.92
CA GLY A 743 -23.32 -7.79 28.94
C GLY A 743 -24.40 -8.73 28.38
N LEU A 744 -24.66 -8.69 27.07
CA LEU A 744 -25.65 -9.54 26.40
C LEU A 744 -25.09 -10.93 26.02
N PHE A 745 -23.78 -11.16 26.17
CA PHE A 745 -23.12 -12.43 25.84
C PHE A 745 -22.94 -13.38 27.05
N LEU A 746 -23.59 -13.10 28.18
CA LEU A 746 -23.61 -14.00 29.35
C LEU A 746 -24.34 -15.32 29.04
N PRO A 747 -23.81 -16.49 29.48
CA PRO A 747 -24.33 -17.81 29.10
C PRO A 747 -25.72 -18.17 29.67
N SER A 748 -26.38 -17.27 30.42
CA SER A 748 -27.66 -17.54 31.09
C SER A 748 -28.89 -16.87 30.44
N LEU A 749 -28.74 -16.10 29.37
CA LEU A 749 -29.88 -15.47 28.68
C LEU A 749 -29.85 -15.83 27.20
N ALA A 750 -30.97 -16.37 26.72
CA ALA A 750 -31.15 -16.85 25.36
C ALA A 750 -30.75 -15.78 24.33
N ARG A 751 -29.92 -16.17 23.35
CA ARG A 751 -29.60 -15.38 22.15
C ARG A 751 -30.88 -14.79 21.54
N PRO A 752 -31.07 -13.47 21.50
CA PRO A 752 -32.02 -12.90 20.55
C PRO A 752 -31.36 -12.99 19.18
N VAL A 753 -31.80 -13.95 18.37
CA VAL A 753 -31.50 -13.94 16.93
C VAL A 753 -32.30 -12.79 16.33
N LEU A 754 -31.65 -11.64 16.16
CA LEU A 754 -32.10 -10.59 15.25
C LEU A 754 -31.04 -10.40 14.16
N ALA A 755 -30.66 -11.51 13.51
CA ALA A 755 -29.97 -11.46 12.24
C ALA A 755 -30.95 -10.99 11.17
N GLY A 756 -30.66 -9.83 10.59
CA GLY A 756 -31.11 -9.38 9.27
C GLY A 756 -32.56 -9.68 8.89
N LYS A 757 -33.50 -8.81 9.28
CA LYS A 757 -34.73 -8.58 8.49
C LYS A 757 -35.11 -7.11 8.49
N VAL A 758 -34.95 -6.52 7.31
CA VAL A 758 -35.70 -5.42 6.68
C VAL A 758 -36.54 -4.53 7.60
N GLY A 759 -36.07 -3.30 7.78
CA GLY A 759 -36.75 -2.17 8.41
C GLY A 759 -36.60 -2.14 9.93
N VAL A 760 -35.54 -1.55 10.50
CA VAL A 760 -35.30 -1.66 11.95
C VAL A 760 -34.77 -0.36 12.59
N PRO A 761 -35.40 0.11 13.69
CA PRO A 761 -34.82 1.12 14.59
C PRO A 761 -33.46 0.66 15.13
N GLY A 762 -32.38 1.38 14.82
CA GLY A 762 -31.04 1.08 15.35
C GLY A 762 -29.88 1.16 14.35
N SER A 763 -30.09 1.50 13.08
CA SER A 763 -29.01 1.82 12.15
C SER A 763 -28.27 3.11 12.54
N PRO A 764 -26.97 3.25 12.22
CA PRO A 764 -26.22 4.48 12.48
C PRO A 764 -26.92 5.69 11.86
N GLN A 765 -27.19 6.70 12.67
CA GLN A 765 -27.74 7.96 12.17
C GLN A 765 -26.58 8.83 11.70
N VAL A 766 -26.48 9.03 10.39
CA VAL A 766 -25.45 9.87 9.76
C VAL A 766 -26.05 11.22 9.41
N SER A 767 -25.40 12.28 9.89
CA SER A 767 -25.65 13.67 9.52
C SER A 767 -24.37 14.27 8.93
N ALA A 768 -24.52 15.25 8.03
CA ALA A 768 -23.40 15.91 7.37
C ALA A 768 -23.47 17.43 7.55
N PHE A 769 -22.30 18.06 7.63
CA PHE A 769 -22.15 19.50 7.75
C PHE A 769 -20.92 19.98 6.95
N ASP A 770 -20.90 21.25 6.57
CA ASP A 770 -19.76 21.89 5.94
C ASP A 770 -18.71 22.26 7.00
N PRO A 771 -17.46 21.76 6.92
CA PRO A 771 -16.43 22.04 7.93
C PRO A 771 -16.05 23.52 8.05
N LEU A 772 -16.18 24.31 6.98
CA LEU A 772 -15.81 25.73 6.98
C LEU A 772 -16.82 26.59 7.74
N THR A 773 -18.11 26.33 7.57
CA THR A 773 -19.20 27.15 8.15
C THR A 773 -19.93 26.49 9.32
N GLY A 774 -19.79 25.18 9.50
CA GLY A 774 -20.55 24.38 10.47
C GLY A 774 -22.03 24.18 10.10
N LEU A 775 -22.46 24.61 8.92
CA LEU A 775 -23.86 24.51 8.48
C LEU A 775 -24.20 23.11 7.97
N ALA A 776 -25.43 22.65 8.20
CA ALA A 776 -25.89 21.33 7.80
C ALA A 776 -25.97 21.18 6.27
N LEU A 777 -25.58 20.00 5.77
CA LEU A 777 -25.67 19.63 4.37
C LEU A 777 -26.94 18.82 4.09
N PRO A 778 -27.53 18.93 2.89
CA PRO A 778 -28.74 18.21 2.53
C PRO A 778 -28.46 16.70 2.45
N MET A 779 -29.28 15.93 3.18
CA MET A 779 -29.24 14.46 3.16
C MET A 779 -30.35 13.89 2.27
N LEU A 780 -30.00 12.91 1.44
CA LEU A 780 -30.93 12.15 0.61
C LEU A 780 -31.71 11.13 1.46
N SER A 781 -32.95 10.84 1.08
CA SER A 781 -33.78 9.80 1.67
C SER A 781 -33.63 8.46 0.93
N ASN A 782 -34.07 7.35 1.55
CA ASN A 782 -34.07 5.98 1.01
C ASN A 782 -32.68 5.38 0.71
N LEU A 783 -31.71 5.59 1.61
CA LEU A 783 -30.33 5.10 1.46
C LEU A 783 -30.08 3.73 2.08
N ASP A 784 -31.10 3.11 2.67
CA ASP A 784 -30.96 1.92 3.52
C ASP A 784 -30.30 0.73 2.80
N GLY A 785 -30.53 0.59 1.49
CA GLY A 785 -29.89 -0.45 0.68
C GLY A 785 -28.40 -0.20 0.41
N LEU A 786 -27.98 1.07 0.29
CA LEU A 786 -26.57 1.46 0.02
C LEU A 786 -25.74 1.51 1.31
N ARG A 787 -26.39 1.70 2.45
CA ARG A 787 -25.76 1.73 3.78
C ARG A 787 -25.95 0.43 4.56
N ALA A 788 -26.50 -0.61 3.94
CA ALA A 788 -26.62 -1.91 4.57
C ALA A 788 -25.22 -2.47 4.86
N PHE A 789 -25.05 -3.00 6.08
CA PHE A 789 -23.86 -3.77 6.44
C PHE A 789 -23.81 -5.05 5.61
N THR A 790 -22.66 -5.33 5.00
CA THR A 790 -22.47 -6.48 4.10
C THR A 790 -21.03 -6.99 4.12
N GLN A 791 -20.85 -8.29 3.90
CA GLN A 791 -19.54 -8.89 3.64
C GLN A 791 -19.12 -8.82 2.16
N SER A 792 -19.88 -8.12 1.32
CA SER A 792 -19.54 -7.83 -0.08
C SER A 792 -19.44 -6.33 -0.35
N PRO A 793 -18.59 -5.58 0.37
CA PRO A 793 -18.51 -4.12 0.26
C PRO A 793 -18.15 -3.65 -1.16
N GLY A 794 -17.34 -4.41 -1.90
CA GLY A 794 -16.95 -4.07 -3.27
C GLY A 794 -18.13 -4.01 -4.24
N ASP A 795 -19.18 -4.82 -4.02
CA ASP A 795 -20.39 -4.79 -4.84
C ASP A 795 -21.19 -3.50 -4.61
N VAL A 796 -21.21 -3.01 -3.37
CA VAL A 796 -21.87 -1.74 -3.01
C VAL A 796 -21.08 -0.56 -3.54
N VAL A 797 -19.74 -0.58 -3.46
CA VAL A 797 -18.86 0.42 -4.07
C VAL A 797 -19.11 0.50 -5.58
N ALA A 798 -19.15 -0.63 -6.28
CA ALA A 798 -19.43 -0.68 -7.71
C ALA A 798 -20.85 -0.17 -8.06
N LEU A 799 -21.85 -0.53 -7.26
CA LEU A 799 -23.22 -0.04 -7.43
C LEU A 799 -23.29 1.47 -7.27
N VAL A 800 -22.63 2.02 -6.23
CA VAL A 800 -22.53 3.45 -6.03
C VAL A 800 -21.82 4.08 -7.22
N ALA A 801 -20.63 3.63 -7.61
CA ALA A 801 -19.89 4.17 -8.75
C ALA A 801 -20.71 4.26 -10.06
N ALA A 802 -21.67 3.35 -10.27
CA ALA A 802 -22.58 3.38 -11.42
C ALA A 802 -23.71 4.43 -11.34
N MET A 803 -23.97 5.01 -10.16
CA MET A 803 -24.97 6.06 -9.94
C MET A 803 -24.45 7.47 -10.31
N PRO A 804 -25.30 8.36 -10.85
CA PRO A 804 -24.91 9.74 -11.18
C PRO A 804 -24.26 10.48 -10.00
N PRO A 805 -23.18 11.25 -10.22
CA PRO A 805 -22.56 12.04 -9.16
C PRO A 805 -23.53 13.09 -8.61
N PRO A 806 -23.42 13.46 -7.32
CA PRO A 806 -24.20 14.56 -6.79
C PRO A 806 -23.81 15.87 -7.49
N PRO A 807 -24.74 16.81 -7.67
CA PRO A 807 -24.45 18.08 -8.32
C PRO A 807 -23.41 18.90 -7.51
N PRO A 808 -22.51 19.63 -8.17
CA PRO A 808 -21.54 20.49 -7.47
C PRO A 808 -22.22 21.68 -6.81
N LEU A 809 -21.64 22.20 -5.73
CA LEU A 809 -22.11 23.44 -5.11
C LEU A 809 -21.73 24.65 -5.98
N ASN A 810 -22.72 25.36 -6.51
CA ASN A 810 -22.56 26.56 -7.33
C ASN A 810 -23.80 27.45 -7.22
N ALA A 811 -23.82 28.57 -7.94
CA ALA A 811 -24.93 29.54 -7.87
C ALA A 811 -26.30 28.94 -8.27
N SER A 812 -26.36 27.90 -9.11
CA SER A 812 -27.61 27.26 -9.50
C SER A 812 -28.07 26.16 -8.53
N THR A 813 -27.15 25.56 -7.79
CA THR A 813 -27.44 24.49 -6.81
C THR A 813 -27.55 25.01 -5.37
N ALA A 814 -27.01 26.20 -5.08
CA ALA A 814 -27.15 26.93 -3.83
C ALA A 814 -28.56 27.57 -3.69
N THR A 815 -29.56 26.70 -3.59
CA THR A 815 -31.00 27.05 -3.61
C THR A 815 -31.55 27.48 -2.25
N THR A 816 -30.80 27.33 -1.17
CA THR A 816 -31.18 27.78 0.18
C THR A 816 -30.23 28.84 0.73
N PRO A 817 -30.66 29.71 1.65
CA PRO A 817 -29.79 30.69 2.30
C PRO A 817 -28.54 30.07 2.94
N GLU A 818 -28.65 28.86 3.49
CA GLU A 818 -27.55 28.12 4.09
C GLU A 818 -26.54 27.67 3.04
N LEU A 819 -27.00 27.10 1.92
CA LEU A 819 -26.12 26.70 0.81
C LEU A 819 -25.44 27.90 0.15
N GLN A 820 -26.10 29.05 0.10
CA GLN A 820 -25.49 30.29 -0.41
C GLN A 820 -24.36 30.77 0.49
N LYS A 821 -24.50 30.66 1.82
CA LYS A 821 -23.42 30.97 2.77
C LYS A 821 -22.24 30.01 2.63
N ILE A 822 -22.51 28.72 2.49
CA ILE A 822 -21.47 27.72 2.23
C ILE A 822 -20.73 28.05 0.93
N LEU A 823 -21.47 28.33 -0.16
CA LEU A 823 -20.86 28.69 -1.45
C LEU A 823 -19.95 29.92 -1.33
N VAL A 824 -20.39 30.97 -0.64
CA VAL A 824 -19.58 32.19 -0.45
C VAL A 824 -18.31 31.89 0.36
N ALA A 825 -18.39 31.04 1.39
CA ALA A 825 -17.23 30.67 2.19
C ALA A 825 -16.19 29.90 1.37
N HIS A 826 -16.63 28.94 0.55
CA HIS A 826 -15.74 28.20 -0.35
C HIS A 826 -15.13 29.11 -1.43
N GLN A 827 -15.91 30.01 -2.03
CA GLN A 827 -15.40 31.00 -2.99
C GLN A 827 -14.37 31.96 -2.37
N ALA A 828 -14.58 32.37 -1.12
CA ALA A 828 -13.62 33.21 -0.40
C ALA A 828 -12.31 32.46 -0.11
N LEU A 829 -12.39 31.17 0.24
CA LEU A 829 -11.22 30.32 0.43
C LEU A 829 -10.43 30.15 -0.88
N GLU A 830 -11.12 29.84 -1.98
CA GLU A 830 -10.49 29.74 -3.32
C GLU A 830 -9.82 31.07 -3.72
N ALA A 831 -10.50 32.19 -3.50
CA ALA A 831 -9.95 33.51 -3.82
C ALA A 831 -8.71 33.84 -2.95
N ALA A 832 -8.72 33.45 -1.67
CA ALA A 832 -7.58 33.61 -0.78
C ALA A 832 -6.38 32.74 -1.21
N GLN A 833 -6.64 31.49 -1.60
CA GLN A 833 -5.60 30.58 -2.13
C GLN A 833 -5.02 31.11 -3.45
N ALA A 834 -5.88 31.52 -4.38
CA ALA A 834 -5.45 32.10 -5.66
C ALA A 834 -4.69 33.43 -5.48
N ALA A 835 -5.00 34.21 -4.43
CA ALA A 835 -4.28 35.43 -4.08
C ALA A 835 -2.93 35.15 -3.42
N GLN A 836 -2.81 34.09 -2.62
CA GLN A 836 -1.53 33.60 -2.09
C GLN A 836 -0.60 33.11 -3.21
N ASP A 837 -1.16 32.44 -4.23
CA ASP A 837 -0.39 31.99 -5.40
C ASP A 837 0.06 33.14 -6.32
N LYS A 838 -0.57 34.32 -6.22
CA LYS A 838 -0.29 35.52 -7.03
C LYS A 838 0.30 36.72 -6.27
N GLU A 839 0.64 36.56 -4.98
CA GLU A 839 1.17 37.63 -4.10
C GLU A 839 0.33 38.92 -4.01
N ASP A 840 -1.01 38.85 -4.02
CA ASP A 840 -1.86 40.04 -3.90
C ASP A 840 -2.34 40.27 -2.44
N ALA A 841 -1.43 40.73 -1.58
CA ALA A 841 -1.67 40.94 -0.13
C ALA A 841 -2.85 41.90 0.20
N ARG A 842 -3.25 42.76 -0.76
CA ARG A 842 -4.42 43.63 -0.61
C ARG A 842 -5.74 42.89 -0.75
N LEU A 843 -5.81 41.85 -1.58
CA LEU A 843 -7.04 41.08 -1.82
C LEU A 843 -7.37 40.17 -0.63
N ALA A 844 -6.35 39.55 -0.03
CA ALA A 844 -6.47 38.73 1.17
C ALA A 844 -6.99 39.55 2.37
N GLY A 845 -6.54 40.80 2.54
CA GLY A 845 -7.02 41.70 3.59
C GLY A 845 -8.46 42.20 3.39
N LEU A 846 -8.88 42.43 2.14
CA LEU A 846 -10.25 42.83 1.80
C LEU A 846 -11.26 41.69 1.99
N LEU A 847 -10.90 40.46 1.62
CA LEU A 847 -11.75 39.27 1.78
C LEU A 847 -11.92 38.86 3.26
N ALA A 848 -10.87 39.01 4.08
CA ALA A 848 -10.97 38.79 5.53
C ALA A 848 -11.92 39.78 6.21
N SER A 849 -11.97 41.04 5.74
CA SER A 849 -12.87 42.07 6.27
C SER A 849 -14.35 41.91 5.87
N ALA A 850 -14.64 41.10 4.83
CA ALA A 850 -15.99 40.82 4.36
C ALA A 850 -16.76 39.86 5.29
N ASN A 851 -16.03 39.06 6.08
CA ASN A 851 -16.61 38.05 6.96
C ASN A 851 -17.13 38.62 8.29
N ASP A 852 -16.77 39.87 8.62
CA ASP A 852 -16.98 40.44 9.96
C ASP A 852 -18.06 41.53 10.05
N GLN A 853 -18.69 41.97 8.95
CA GLN A 853 -19.75 42.98 9.04
C GLN A 853 -20.90 42.71 8.07
N GLY A 854 -22.10 42.49 8.65
CA GLY A 854 -23.35 42.54 7.91
C GLY A 854 -23.54 43.90 7.24
N GLN A 855 -23.35 43.96 5.93
CA GLN A 855 -23.50 45.15 5.09
C GLN A 855 -24.21 44.79 3.76
N PRO A 856 -24.82 45.77 3.07
CA PRO A 856 -26.11 45.61 2.38
C PRO A 856 -26.02 45.10 0.94
N ALA A 857 -27.19 44.80 0.36
CA ALA A 857 -27.35 44.34 -1.02
C ALA A 857 -26.62 45.26 -2.03
N GLY A 858 -25.70 44.67 -2.80
CA GLY A 858 -24.86 45.37 -3.80
C GLY A 858 -23.36 45.05 -3.72
N TRP A 859 -22.87 44.44 -2.63
CA TRP A 859 -21.46 44.01 -2.50
C TRP A 859 -21.03 43.02 -3.61
N GLN A 860 -21.95 42.13 -4.02
CA GLN A 860 -21.68 41.11 -5.05
C GLN A 860 -21.41 41.74 -6.43
N ASP A 861 -22.07 42.86 -6.74
CA ASP A 861 -21.84 43.59 -7.99
C ASP A 861 -20.50 44.35 -7.95
N LEU A 862 -20.11 44.90 -6.80
CA LEU A 862 -18.80 45.54 -6.60
C LEU A 862 -17.64 44.55 -6.72
N LEU A 863 -17.80 43.33 -6.19
CA LEU A 863 -16.79 42.27 -6.32
C LEU A 863 -16.70 41.75 -7.76
N ALA A 864 -17.85 41.58 -8.44
CA ALA A 864 -17.90 41.16 -9.84
C ALA A 864 -17.32 42.22 -10.79
N GLU A 865 -17.53 43.51 -10.51
CA GLU A 865 -16.97 44.63 -11.29
C GLU A 865 -15.45 44.75 -11.10
N GLN A 866 -14.92 44.54 -9.89
CA GLN A 866 -13.47 44.53 -9.65
C GLN A 866 -12.76 43.30 -10.20
N VAL A 867 -13.37 42.11 -10.13
CA VAL A 867 -12.85 40.89 -10.76
C VAL A 867 -12.94 40.96 -12.29
N GLY A 868 -13.96 41.64 -12.84
CA GLY A 868 -14.07 41.96 -14.26
C GLY A 868 -12.96 42.88 -14.77
N ASN A 869 -12.55 43.87 -13.96
CA ASN A 869 -11.45 44.78 -14.27
C ASN A 869 -10.05 44.13 -14.19
N LEU A 870 -9.89 43.06 -13.40
CA LEU A 870 -8.65 42.26 -13.37
C LEU A 870 -8.50 41.33 -14.59
N LYS A 871 -9.62 40.91 -15.21
CA LYS A 871 -9.58 40.15 -16.48
C LYS A 871 -9.27 41.04 -17.69
N SER A 872 -9.52 42.34 -17.62
CA SER A 872 -9.27 43.28 -18.73
C SER A 872 -7.86 43.88 -18.73
N SER A 873 -7.16 43.90 -17.59
CA SER A 873 -5.78 44.41 -17.49
C SER A 873 -4.69 43.46 -17.99
N GLY A 874 -5.04 42.23 -18.40
CA GLY A 874 -4.11 41.25 -19.00
C GLY A 874 -3.85 41.43 -20.50
N LYS A 875 -4.32 42.52 -21.12
CA LYS A 875 -4.03 42.88 -22.52
C LYS A 875 -3.47 44.30 -22.62
N GLN A 876 -2.33 44.55 -21.98
CA GLN A 876 -1.30 45.52 -22.40
C GLN A 876 -0.18 45.51 -21.35
N VAL A 877 0.84 44.68 -21.55
CA VAL A 877 2.28 44.99 -21.76
C VAL A 877 2.98 43.65 -21.96
#